data_AF-A0AAN5PJL9-F1
#
_entry.id   AF-A0AAN5PJL9-F1
#
_cell.length_a   1.000
_cell.length_b   1.000
_cell.length_c   1.000
_cell.angle_alpha   90.00
_cell.angle_beta   90.00
_cell.angle_gamma   90.00
#
_symmetry.space_group_name_H-M   'P 1'
#
loop_
_entity.id
_entity.type
_entity.pdbx_description
1 polymer ?
#
loop_
_entity_poly.entity_id
_entity_poly.type
_entity_poly.pdbx_seq_one_letter_code
_entity_poly.pdbx_strand_id
1 'polypeptide(L)'
;MIIYSSSIKNAFGAGTIMQTQKTIYEQIQKDKGSYKGVTLSYSGAQYLPSSFQNNKYSADNPELSPLQAFTERFKNIGALVIRFHLGQGQRAGLLQQVSKFNYSENPVERPAQGGDEETLFFKEESTNSGRINGDVLEFASHLTLGRSKVLNERAQPLVHVNQKSTYGEQGIWDIIHAPVWNVGRAMKYELNKQGFIYINCPAQLNPKEKEILDRQLRTSGKPPALVCEEMGVEAIESDISKLDIYLDDKQEFTKEPNGLAIANNKEDKKYAPMGWIIHKKTGEVLPQEVTEDIIRVSAIAEGGFYEKRPTQQKILQSGNLMNSSGLGLFTQNQAFNAMYVIFDYLQRYNFDPRPLLDNSLQIAYNRLQSTLEKDPSLIDDFLVGALQDEMVQHLRVSQPKSIRSVLPIRFTNSFPVTINNLKTIAYAFGIKDKSEQPIFRGFDDNAGLFKSENMIDSQISGTLVTPSFNTAAHVAAIVSTAELIAEQMILEQLIPDAFAKKNPEDSALFILLVDILGKEEADKLFTELMDETAKLPTIDNKLIVGAQFAYCKKLVQKLQNGLGLDSMNILLCKLSKPGLSTQEVLENLDSRELEQLTKVLERLFKIGDILQELPLTTAAPEYSRGINAGLAPLIAHVNPHLAVKLNIQTQSIIKADIPAIDKEKVRDRMSTRVYNRCPFLAKQSKEQKPQQVSETNDVLVSKNTGPSFFQTIRENQGKITAVLLGAAYIGLSSLLG
;
A
#
# COMPACT_ATOMS: atom_id res chain seq x y z
N MET A 1 2.27 -30.81 60.36
CA MET A 1 2.33 -29.79 61.43
C MET A 1 2.10 -28.45 60.77
N ILE A 2 1.03 -27.68 60.94
CA ILE A 2 -0.12 -27.55 61.87
C ILE A 2 -1.23 -26.91 60.97
N ILE A 3 -2.36 -27.53 60.60
CA ILE A 3 -3.70 -27.72 61.23
C ILE A 3 -4.45 -26.43 61.70
N TYR A 4 -5.48 -26.08 60.91
CA TYR A 4 -6.86 -25.54 61.19
C TYR A 4 -7.17 -24.30 62.06
N SER A 5 -8.07 -23.41 61.57
CA SER A 5 -9.52 -23.28 61.93
C SER A 5 -10.11 -21.99 61.29
N SER A 6 -11.05 -22.04 60.33
CA SER A 6 -12.53 -22.05 60.42
C SER A 6 -13.20 -20.92 61.23
N SER A 7 -13.99 -20.07 60.55
CA SER A 7 -15.35 -19.67 60.97
C SER A 7 -16.13 -18.99 59.84
N ILE A 8 -17.45 -19.21 59.85
CA ILE A 8 -18.44 -19.07 58.77
C ILE A 8 -19.52 -18.04 59.17
N LYS A 9 -20.01 -17.27 58.17
CA LYS A 9 -21.36 -16.67 57.94
C LYS A 9 -21.83 -15.33 58.54
N ASN A 10 -22.56 -14.65 57.63
CA ASN A 10 -23.64 -13.66 57.72
C ASN A 10 -23.23 -12.19 57.91
N ALA A 11 -23.85 -11.17 57.29
CA ALA A 11 -24.82 -11.04 56.21
C ALA A 11 -24.98 -9.51 55.92
N PHE A 12 -25.48 -9.18 54.73
CA PHE A 12 -26.05 -7.88 54.31
C PHE A 12 -25.14 -6.67 54.05
N GLY A 13 -25.23 -6.18 52.80
CA GLY A 13 -25.23 -4.75 52.51
C GLY A 13 -23.88 -4.12 52.18
N ALA A 14 -23.28 -4.49 51.04
CA ALA A 14 -22.22 -3.69 50.45
C ALA A 14 -22.57 -3.42 48.98
N GLY A 15 -23.14 -2.24 48.74
CA GLY A 15 -23.11 -1.64 47.41
C GLY A 15 -21.65 -1.61 46.96
N THR A 16 -21.35 -2.34 45.89
CA THR A 16 -20.06 -2.31 45.25
C THR A 16 -19.88 -0.90 44.68
N ILE A 17 -19.16 -0.06 45.42
CA ILE A 17 -18.60 1.17 44.88
C ILE A 17 -17.61 0.70 43.81
N MET A 18 -18.05 0.66 42.54
CA MET A 18 -17.15 0.66 41.40
C MET A 18 -16.26 1.89 41.59
N GLN A 19 -14.99 1.67 41.96
CA GLN A 19 -13.97 2.68 41.75
C GLN A 19 -13.93 2.93 40.24
N THR A 20 -14.57 4.00 39.80
CA THR A 20 -14.56 4.47 38.42
C THR A 20 -13.12 4.85 38.08
N GLN A 21 -12.40 3.95 37.42
CA GLN A 21 -11.21 4.33 36.68
C GLN A 21 -11.62 5.46 35.75
N LYS A 22 -10.93 6.61 35.84
CA LYS A 22 -11.18 7.75 34.97
C LYS A 22 -11.06 7.32 33.51
N THR A 23 -12.06 7.67 32.71
CA THR A 23 -12.05 7.43 31.26
C THR A 23 -10.84 8.09 30.62
N ILE A 24 -10.38 7.56 29.49
CA ILE A 24 -9.25 8.12 28.73
C ILE A 24 -9.58 9.54 28.27
N TYR A 25 -10.83 9.79 27.92
CA TYR A 25 -11.33 11.13 27.65
C TYR A 25 -11.06 12.09 28.82
N GLU A 26 -11.41 11.71 30.05
CA GLU A 26 -11.15 12.53 31.25
C GLU A 26 -9.66 12.68 31.57
N GLN A 27 -8.85 11.67 31.23
CA GLN A 27 -7.39 11.74 31.37
C GLN A 27 -6.80 12.77 30.40
N ILE A 28 -7.22 12.75 29.14
CA ILE A 28 -6.80 13.72 28.11
C ILE A 28 -7.21 15.15 28.46
N GLN A 29 -8.43 15.33 28.99
CA GLN A 29 -8.91 16.64 29.44
C GLN A 29 -8.08 17.21 30.59
N LYS A 30 -7.53 16.34 31.45
CA LYS A 30 -6.68 16.75 32.57
C LYS A 30 -5.22 16.98 32.16
N ASP A 31 -4.69 16.11 31.31
CA ASP A 31 -3.33 16.18 30.77
C ASP A 31 -3.25 15.46 29.41
N LYS A 32 -3.34 16.23 28.32
CA LYS A 32 -3.25 15.70 26.96
C LYS A 32 -1.91 15.01 26.67
N GLY A 33 -0.83 15.39 27.36
CA GLY A 33 0.50 14.78 27.22
C GLY A 33 0.60 13.37 27.80
N SER A 34 -0.35 12.98 28.66
CA SER A 34 -0.38 11.66 29.30
C SER A 34 -0.84 10.52 28.38
N TYR A 35 -1.66 10.83 27.36
CA TYR A 35 -2.16 9.84 26.41
C TYR A 35 -1.15 9.58 25.28
N LYS A 36 -0.50 8.41 25.33
CA LYS A 36 0.54 8.01 24.38
C LYS A 36 0.01 7.37 23.09
N GLY A 37 -1.32 7.24 22.92
CA GLY A 37 -1.92 6.52 21.80
C GLY A 37 -1.92 4.99 21.97
N VAL A 38 -2.58 4.28 21.05
CA VAL A 38 -2.62 2.82 21.01
C VAL A 38 -1.62 2.30 19.99
N THR A 39 -0.69 1.47 20.44
CA THR A 39 0.23 0.74 19.58
C THR A 39 -0.49 -0.44 18.93
N LEU A 40 -0.58 -0.40 17.60
CA LEU A 40 -0.96 -1.52 16.74
C LEU A 40 0.07 -2.64 16.93
N SER A 41 -0.41 -3.86 17.10
CA SER A 41 0.41 -5.05 17.26
C SER A 41 -0.36 -6.27 16.78
N TYR A 42 0.24 -7.12 15.95
CA TYR A 42 -0.34 -8.40 15.58
C TYR A 42 -0.04 -9.45 16.66
N SER A 43 -1.09 -10.02 17.25
CA SER A 43 -1.00 -11.01 18.32
C SER A 43 -1.33 -12.45 17.87
N GLY A 44 -1.62 -12.67 16.58
CA GLY A 44 -1.91 -14.00 16.04
C GLY A 44 -3.33 -14.21 15.54
N ALA A 45 -4.11 -13.13 15.36
CA ALA A 45 -5.50 -13.25 14.92
C ALA A 45 -5.64 -13.88 13.52
N GLN A 46 -6.47 -14.91 13.42
CA GLN A 46 -6.90 -15.48 12.14
C GLN A 46 -8.26 -14.93 11.72
N TYR A 47 -8.50 -14.82 10.43
CA TYR A 47 -9.76 -14.35 9.82
C TYR A 47 -10.39 -15.43 8.94
N LEU A 48 -10.25 -16.70 9.34
CA LEU A 48 -10.82 -17.85 8.63
C LEU A 48 -12.33 -17.96 8.91
N PRO A 49 -13.10 -18.72 8.12
CA PRO A 49 -14.53 -18.91 8.37
C PRO A 49 -14.84 -19.43 9.78
N SER A 50 -13.96 -20.27 10.35
CA SER A 50 -14.05 -20.78 11.72
C SER A 50 -13.87 -19.71 12.80
N SER A 51 -13.29 -18.56 12.46
CA SER A 51 -13.12 -17.41 13.35
C SER A 51 -14.39 -16.57 13.48
N PHE A 52 -15.47 -16.92 12.76
CA PHE A 52 -16.74 -16.19 12.77
C PHE A 52 -17.92 -17.09 13.16
N GLN A 53 -18.82 -16.55 13.98
CA GLN A 53 -20.11 -17.16 14.33
C GLN A 53 -21.22 -16.14 14.09
N ASN A 54 -22.22 -16.47 13.26
CA ASN A 54 -23.32 -15.56 12.89
C ASN A 54 -22.83 -14.18 12.40
N ASN A 55 -21.81 -14.16 11.56
CA ASN A 55 -21.13 -12.97 11.03
C ASN A 55 -20.49 -12.07 12.11
N LYS A 56 -20.22 -12.61 13.30
CA LYS A 56 -19.48 -11.94 14.37
C LYS A 56 -18.15 -12.63 14.59
N TYR A 57 -17.10 -11.85 14.79
CA TYR A 57 -15.78 -12.40 15.07
C TYR A 57 -15.80 -13.02 16.47
N SER A 58 -15.52 -14.33 16.56
CA SER A 58 -15.70 -15.16 17.75
C SER A 58 -14.39 -15.76 18.28
N ALA A 59 -13.24 -15.37 17.72
CA ALA A 59 -11.93 -15.90 18.14
C ALA A 59 -11.35 -15.22 19.40
N ASP A 60 -12.12 -14.36 20.08
CA ASP A 60 -11.64 -13.61 21.24
C ASP A 60 -11.80 -14.38 22.55
N ASN A 61 -10.98 -14.01 23.55
CA ASN A 61 -11.26 -14.32 24.94
C ASN A 61 -12.65 -13.74 25.32
N PRO A 62 -13.63 -14.57 25.71
CA PRO A 62 -14.98 -14.10 26.06
C PRO A 62 -15.02 -13.16 27.27
N GLU A 63 -13.92 -13.07 28.02
CA GLU A 63 -13.77 -12.17 29.17
C GLU A 63 -13.50 -10.71 28.77
N LEU A 64 -13.17 -10.42 27.50
CA LEU A 64 -12.91 -9.06 27.04
C LEU A 64 -14.19 -8.23 26.98
N SER A 65 -14.13 -7.00 27.50
CA SER A 65 -15.19 -6.01 27.25
C SER A 65 -15.34 -5.69 25.76
N PRO A 66 -16.50 -5.17 25.31
CA PRO A 66 -16.71 -4.81 23.91
C PRO A 66 -15.62 -3.91 23.32
N LEU A 67 -15.17 -2.89 24.07
CA LEU A 67 -14.08 -2.00 23.65
C LEU A 67 -12.73 -2.72 23.56
N GLN A 68 -12.41 -3.60 24.50
CA GLN A 68 -11.16 -4.36 24.48
C GLN A 68 -11.12 -5.33 23.29
N ALA A 69 -12.23 -6.05 23.04
CA ALA A 69 -12.38 -6.94 21.89
C ALA A 69 -12.19 -6.17 20.56
N PHE A 70 -12.88 -5.03 20.40
CA PHE A 70 -12.69 -4.15 19.24
C PHE A 70 -11.24 -3.68 19.11
N THR A 71 -10.62 -3.27 20.22
CA THR A 71 -9.23 -2.78 20.26
C THR A 71 -8.24 -3.85 19.81
N GLU A 72 -8.34 -5.08 20.31
CA GLU A 72 -7.47 -6.19 19.92
C GLU A 72 -7.63 -6.54 18.43
N ARG A 73 -8.88 -6.61 17.94
CA ARG A 73 -9.16 -6.86 16.52
C ARG A 73 -8.57 -5.76 15.62
N PHE A 74 -8.77 -4.50 15.99
CA PHE A 74 -8.24 -3.36 15.23
C PHE A 74 -6.70 -3.33 15.26
N LYS A 75 -6.08 -3.61 16.42
CA LYS A 75 -4.62 -3.71 16.53
C LYS A 75 -4.05 -4.76 15.59
N ASN A 76 -4.68 -5.94 15.50
CA ASN A 76 -4.24 -7.01 14.62
C ASN A 76 -4.35 -6.63 13.14
N ILE A 77 -5.55 -6.27 12.65
CA ILE A 77 -5.72 -5.93 11.23
C ILE A 77 -4.95 -4.66 10.84
N GLY A 78 -4.94 -3.65 11.72
CA GLY A 78 -4.21 -2.41 11.52
C GLY A 78 -2.70 -2.63 11.45
N ALA A 79 -2.16 -3.57 12.24
CA ALA A 79 -0.76 -3.96 12.13
C ALA A 79 -0.46 -4.58 10.76
N LEU A 80 -1.18 -5.63 10.36
CA LEU A 80 -0.95 -6.31 9.07
C LEU A 80 -0.94 -5.33 7.90
N VAL A 81 -1.90 -4.41 7.87
CA VAL A 81 -2.07 -3.42 6.81
C VAL A 81 -0.93 -2.40 6.77
N ILE A 82 -0.58 -1.80 7.92
CA ILE A 82 0.41 -0.73 7.94
C ILE A 82 1.81 -1.29 7.66
N ARG A 83 2.18 -2.46 8.20
CA ARG A 83 3.50 -3.05 7.93
C ARG A 83 3.61 -3.51 6.48
N PHE A 84 2.53 -4.00 5.86
CA PHE A 84 2.55 -4.36 4.44
C PHE A 84 2.81 -3.14 3.57
N HIS A 85 2.11 -2.04 3.85
CA HIS A 85 2.30 -0.76 3.16
C HIS A 85 3.73 -0.23 3.30
N LEU A 86 4.28 -0.27 4.52
CA LEU A 86 5.63 0.22 4.80
C LEU A 86 6.71 -0.65 4.14
N GLY A 87 6.53 -1.98 4.07
CA GLY A 87 7.42 -2.91 3.38
C GLY A 87 7.47 -2.66 1.87
N GLN A 88 6.29 -2.64 1.23
CA GLN A 88 6.14 -2.25 -0.18
C GLN A 88 6.77 -0.88 -0.46
N GLY A 89 6.61 0.05 0.47
CA GLY A 89 7.13 1.39 0.36
C GLY A 89 8.64 1.49 0.44
N GLN A 90 9.25 0.74 1.36
CA GLN A 90 10.69 0.61 1.45
C GLN A 90 11.25 0.03 0.15
N ARG A 91 10.70 -1.08 -0.34
CA ARG A 91 11.15 -1.72 -1.58
C ARG A 91 11.10 -0.76 -2.77
N ALA A 92 9.95 -0.12 -2.98
CA ALA A 92 9.77 0.79 -4.10
C ALA A 92 10.66 2.05 -3.99
N GLY A 93 10.80 2.59 -2.78
CA GLY A 93 11.69 3.73 -2.51
C GLY A 93 13.15 3.40 -2.80
N LEU A 94 13.64 2.24 -2.33
CA LEU A 94 15.01 1.78 -2.59
C LEU A 94 15.29 1.59 -4.08
N LEU A 95 14.35 0.96 -4.82
CA LEU A 95 14.49 0.73 -6.26
C LEU A 95 14.43 2.04 -7.06
N GLN A 96 13.51 2.94 -6.72
CA GLN A 96 13.40 4.23 -7.43
C GLN A 96 14.59 5.15 -7.18
N GLN A 97 15.20 5.11 -5.99
CA GLN A 97 16.39 5.91 -5.68
C GLN A 97 17.60 5.57 -6.55
N VAL A 98 17.67 4.35 -7.07
CA VAL A 98 18.78 3.88 -7.91
C VAL A 98 18.47 3.95 -9.40
N SER A 99 17.19 4.04 -9.78
CA SER A 99 16.76 4.22 -11.18
C SER A 99 16.55 5.67 -11.61
N LYS A 100 16.14 6.59 -10.70
CA LYS A 100 15.85 8.00 -11.03
C LYS A 100 16.87 8.99 -10.45
N PHE A 101 17.35 9.89 -11.32
CA PHE A 101 18.26 11.00 -10.97
C PHE A 101 17.68 11.99 -9.93
N ASN A 102 16.36 12.05 -9.76
CA ASN A 102 15.68 13.10 -9.00
C ASN A 102 14.63 12.59 -7.99
N TYR A 103 14.87 11.42 -7.36
CA TYR A 103 13.95 10.90 -6.33
C TYR A 103 13.53 11.97 -5.30
N SER A 104 14.46 12.83 -4.87
CA SER A 104 14.19 13.94 -3.96
C SER A 104 13.09 14.91 -4.43
N GLU A 105 12.91 15.08 -5.73
CA GLU A 105 11.92 15.99 -6.32
C GLU A 105 10.59 15.28 -6.62
N ASN A 106 10.61 13.96 -6.84
CA ASN A 106 9.42 13.18 -7.15
C ASN A 106 9.48 11.83 -6.42
N PRO A 107 9.41 11.87 -5.08
CA PRO A 107 9.59 10.67 -4.30
C PRO A 107 8.37 9.78 -4.43
N VAL A 108 8.61 8.50 -4.20
CA VAL A 108 7.59 7.48 -4.36
C VAL A 108 6.45 7.65 -3.35
N GLU A 109 6.71 8.35 -2.24
CA GLU A 109 5.76 8.67 -1.16
C GLU A 109 5.01 9.99 -1.27
N ARG A 110 5.05 10.62 -2.44
CA ARG A 110 4.25 11.82 -2.68
C ARG A 110 2.76 11.49 -2.55
N PRO A 111 1.94 12.39 -2.00
CA PRO A 111 0.49 12.22 -2.03
C PRO A 111 -0.03 12.06 -3.46
N ALA A 112 -0.57 10.88 -3.78
CA ALA A 112 -1.28 10.64 -5.03
C ALA A 112 -2.71 11.20 -4.96
N GLN A 113 -3.19 11.77 -6.07
CA GLN A 113 -4.57 12.26 -6.22
C GLN A 113 -5.57 11.11 -6.45
N GLY A 114 -5.07 9.88 -6.60
CA GLY A 114 -5.89 8.71 -6.94
C GLY A 114 -6.20 8.66 -8.44
N GLY A 115 -6.86 7.59 -8.89
CA GLY A 115 -7.09 7.34 -10.31
C GLY A 115 -5.83 6.96 -11.08
N ASP A 116 -5.86 7.20 -12.39
CA ASP A 116 -4.87 6.72 -13.35
C ASP A 116 -3.71 7.71 -13.52
N GLU A 117 -2.76 7.71 -12.59
CA GLU A 117 -1.54 8.53 -12.73
C GLU A 117 -0.54 7.87 -13.70
N GLU A 118 -0.68 8.16 -14.99
CA GLU A 118 0.25 7.66 -16.02
C GLU A 118 1.70 8.12 -15.80
N THR A 119 1.92 9.23 -15.09
CA THR A 119 3.24 9.85 -14.91
C THR A 119 4.04 9.31 -13.71
N LEU A 120 3.51 8.36 -12.92
CA LEU A 120 4.19 7.86 -11.70
C LEU A 120 5.56 7.24 -11.99
N PHE A 121 5.70 6.53 -13.12
CA PHE A 121 6.95 5.92 -13.57
C PHE A 121 7.54 6.57 -14.83
N PHE A 122 6.82 7.51 -15.45
CA PHE A 122 7.17 8.03 -16.78
C PHE A 122 7.20 9.56 -16.75
N LYS A 123 8.39 10.15 -16.90
CA LYS A 123 8.51 11.55 -17.32
C LYS A 123 8.47 11.61 -18.84
N GLU A 124 7.67 12.51 -19.41
CA GLU A 124 7.56 12.66 -20.88
C GLU A 124 8.78 13.29 -21.55
N GLU A 125 9.82 13.70 -20.81
CA GLU A 125 10.95 14.44 -21.38
C GLU A 125 12.25 13.63 -21.41
N SER A 126 12.59 13.10 -22.59
CA SER A 126 13.90 13.21 -23.28
C SER A 126 14.36 11.94 -24.00
N THR A 127 14.90 12.16 -25.21
CA THR A 127 15.40 11.26 -26.25
C THR A 127 16.77 10.61 -25.94
N ASN A 128 17.14 10.40 -24.67
CA ASN A 128 18.47 9.88 -24.31
C ASN A 128 18.46 8.36 -24.07
N SER A 129 19.11 7.60 -24.95
CA SER A 129 19.17 6.13 -24.94
C SER A 129 19.56 5.45 -23.61
N GLY A 130 20.37 6.09 -22.77
CA GLY A 130 20.75 5.54 -21.45
C GLY A 130 19.70 5.70 -20.35
N ARG A 131 18.73 6.62 -20.51
CA ARG A 131 17.58 6.72 -19.59
C ARG A 131 16.59 5.58 -19.84
N ILE A 132 16.51 5.10 -21.08
CA ILE A 132 15.60 4.04 -21.50
C ILE A 132 15.86 2.73 -20.73
N ASN A 133 17.13 2.37 -20.50
CA ASN A 133 17.47 1.13 -19.78
C ASN A 133 17.06 1.21 -18.30
N GLY A 134 17.38 2.30 -17.61
CA GLY A 134 16.98 2.50 -16.21
C GLY A 134 15.46 2.56 -16.01
N ASP A 135 14.74 3.20 -16.93
CA ASP A 135 13.27 3.27 -16.89
C ASP A 135 12.62 1.90 -17.15
N VAL A 136 13.19 1.07 -18.05
CA VAL A 136 12.72 -0.31 -18.30
C VAL A 136 12.94 -1.18 -17.07
N LEU A 137 14.12 -1.08 -16.45
CA LEU A 137 14.45 -1.84 -15.24
C LEU A 137 13.54 -1.46 -14.08
N GLU A 138 13.34 -0.17 -13.82
CA GLU A 138 12.41 0.30 -12.80
C GLU A 138 10.98 -0.17 -13.09
N PHE A 139 10.52 -0.04 -14.34
CA PHE A 139 9.19 -0.50 -14.70
C PHE A 139 9.02 -2.00 -14.45
N ALA A 140 9.96 -2.81 -14.93
CA ALA A 140 9.93 -4.26 -14.77
C ALA A 140 9.97 -4.68 -13.29
N SER A 141 10.77 -4.01 -12.47
CA SER A 141 10.92 -4.34 -11.05
C SER A 141 9.66 -4.05 -10.24
N HIS A 142 8.80 -3.13 -10.71
CA HIS A 142 7.55 -2.75 -10.04
C HIS A 142 6.30 -3.47 -10.58
N LEU A 143 6.44 -4.38 -11.55
CA LEU A 143 5.31 -5.08 -12.17
C LEU A 143 4.43 -5.83 -11.16
N THR A 144 5.03 -6.38 -10.10
CA THR A 144 4.34 -7.14 -9.05
C THR A 144 3.75 -6.28 -7.93
N LEU A 145 4.13 -5.00 -7.85
CA LEU A 145 3.56 -4.07 -6.88
C LEU A 145 2.22 -3.51 -7.37
N GLY A 146 2.16 -3.14 -8.66
CA GLY A 146 1.02 -2.46 -9.29
C GLY A 146 1.19 -0.95 -9.44
N ARG A 147 0.44 -0.36 -10.38
CA ARG A 147 0.67 1.04 -10.84
C ARG A 147 -0.18 2.11 -10.14
N SER A 148 -1.13 1.76 -9.29
CA SER A 148 -1.76 2.76 -8.43
C SER A 148 -0.97 2.91 -7.14
N LYS A 149 -0.63 4.14 -6.76
CA LYS A 149 -0.33 4.46 -5.36
C LYS A 149 0.81 3.64 -4.76
N VAL A 150 2.01 3.94 -5.22
CA VAL A 150 3.10 3.86 -4.27
C VAL A 150 2.90 5.06 -3.31
N LEU A 151 2.54 4.73 -2.08
CA LEU A 151 2.79 5.50 -0.85
C LEU A 151 2.16 6.90 -0.68
N ASN A 152 0.83 6.98 -0.77
CA ASN A 152 0.11 8.05 -0.07
C ASN A 152 0.39 7.97 1.44
N GLU A 153 0.92 9.04 2.06
CA GLU A 153 1.42 9.04 3.46
C GLU A 153 0.42 8.61 4.54
N ARG A 154 -0.86 8.46 4.20
CA ARG A 154 -1.92 8.11 5.17
C ARG A 154 -2.68 6.85 4.89
N ALA A 155 -2.40 6.16 3.78
CA ALA A 155 -3.17 4.97 3.41
C ALA A 155 -4.68 5.21 3.57
N GLN A 156 -5.27 6.19 2.89
CA GLN A 156 -6.73 6.40 2.90
C GLN A 156 -7.46 5.57 1.83
N PRO A 157 -8.79 5.37 1.93
CA PRO A 157 -9.58 4.83 0.83
C PRO A 157 -9.41 5.72 -0.40
N LEU A 158 -9.25 5.10 -1.56
CA LEU A 158 -9.18 5.80 -2.83
C LEU A 158 -10.58 6.35 -3.19
N VAL A 159 -10.66 7.65 -3.49
CA VAL A 159 -11.89 8.28 -4.02
C VAL A 159 -12.07 7.94 -5.48
N HIS A 160 -10.98 8.05 -6.24
CA HIS A 160 -10.89 7.62 -7.62
C HIS A 160 -10.26 6.22 -7.67
N VAL A 161 -11.10 5.21 -7.94
CA VAL A 161 -10.60 3.87 -8.25
C VAL A 161 -9.74 3.99 -9.50
N ASN A 162 -8.53 3.44 -9.45
CA ASN A 162 -7.68 3.36 -10.62
C ASN A 162 -8.36 2.43 -11.65
N GLN A 163 -8.65 2.97 -12.83
CA GLN A 163 -9.30 2.29 -13.94
C GLN A 163 -8.27 1.72 -14.94
N LYS A 164 -7.02 2.18 -14.87
CA LYS A 164 -5.86 1.62 -15.56
C LYS A 164 -5.17 0.62 -14.66
N SER A 165 -5.73 -0.58 -14.64
CA SER A 165 -4.90 -1.79 -14.45
C SER A 165 -4.35 -1.94 -13.02
N THR A 166 -5.17 -2.41 -12.08
CA THR A 166 -4.72 -2.73 -10.71
C THR A 166 -4.13 -4.14 -10.63
N TYR A 167 -2.81 -4.34 -10.79
CA TYR A 167 -2.22 -5.68 -10.60
C TYR A 167 -0.94 -5.67 -9.83
N GLY A 168 -0.97 -6.43 -8.75
CA GLY A 168 0.13 -6.63 -7.84
C GLY A 168 -0.35 -6.76 -6.41
N GLU A 169 0.61 -6.83 -5.50
CA GLU A 169 0.41 -6.87 -4.05
C GLU A 169 -0.53 -5.78 -3.52
N GLN A 170 -0.64 -4.65 -4.22
CA GLN A 170 -1.54 -3.55 -3.85
C GLN A 170 -3.03 -3.97 -3.87
N GLY A 171 -3.45 -4.85 -4.78
CA GLY A 171 -4.85 -5.33 -4.80
C GLY A 171 -5.20 -6.12 -3.54
N ILE A 172 -4.25 -6.94 -3.06
CA ILE A 172 -4.37 -7.65 -1.78
C ILE A 172 -4.42 -6.63 -0.64
N TRP A 173 -3.51 -5.64 -0.66
CA TRP A 173 -3.46 -4.58 0.33
C TRP A 173 -4.79 -3.82 0.45
N ASP A 174 -5.38 -3.38 -0.67
CA ASP A 174 -6.65 -2.63 -0.69
C ASP A 174 -7.80 -3.44 -0.06
N ILE A 175 -7.84 -4.76 -0.29
CA ILE A 175 -8.83 -5.66 0.31
C ILE A 175 -8.65 -5.76 1.83
N ILE A 176 -7.43 -6.04 2.30
CA ILE A 176 -7.16 -6.22 3.74
C ILE A 176 -7.21 -4.90 4.53
N HIS A 177 -7.06 -3.78 3.83
CA HIS A 177 -7.09 -2.44 4.39
C HIS A 177 -8.50 -1.87 4.54
N ALA A 178 -9.44 -2.28 3.69
CA ALA A 178 -10.83 -1.81 3.72
C ALA A 178 -11.49 -1.89 5.13
N PRO A 179 -11.30 -2.93 5.96
CA PRO A 179 -11.84 -2.99 7.31
C PRO A 179 -11.44 -1.82 8.21
N VAL A 180 -10.21 -1.32 8.09
CA VAL A 180 -9.69 -0.22 8.92
C VAL A 180 -10.50 1.06 8.73
N TRP A 181 -10.86 1.38 7.48
CA TRP A 181 -11.67 2.57 7.16
C TRP A 181 -13.16 2.36 7.25
N ASN A 182 -13.63 1.11 7.12
CA ASN A 182 -15.05 0.80 7.32
C ASN A 182 -15.51 1.17 8.74
N VAL A 183 -14.62 1.14 9.74
CA VAL A 183 -14.96 1.63 11.09
C VAL A 183 -15.44 3.09 11.05
N GLY A 184 -14.69 3.98 10.39
CA GLY A 184 -15.07 5.39 10.27
C GLY A 184 -16.30 5.61 9.38
N ARG A 185 -16.45 4.81 8.31
CA ARG A 185 -17.63 4.86 7.40
C ARG A 185 -18.91 4.38 8.07
N ALA A 186 -18.83 3.33 8.87
CA ALA A 186 -19.97 2.73 9.57
C ALA A 186 -20.31 3.43 10.89
N MET A 187 -19.41 4.29 11.40
CA MET A 187 -19.58 5.00 12.67
C MET A 187 -20.93 5.72 12.78
N LYS A 188 -21.30 6.53 11.77
CA LYS A 188 -22.58 7.26 11.75
C LYS A 188 -23.80 6.31 11.83
N TYR A 189 -23.73 5.18 11.13
CA TYR A 189 -24.79 4.17 11.10
C TYR A 189 -24.93 3.47 12.46
N GLU A 190 -23.83 3.01 13.05
CA GLU A 190 -23.85 2.33 14.35
C GLU A 190 -24.25 3.27 15.50
N LEU A 191 -23.87 4.55 15.44
CA LEU A 191 -24.39 5.56 16.37
C LEU A 191 -25.92 5.66 16.29
N ASN A 192 -26.48 5.83 15.08
CA ASN A 192 -27.94 5.92 14.93
C ASN A 192 -28.66 4.65 15.43
N LYS A 193 -28.15 3.47 15.05
CA LYS A 193 -28.70 2.17 15.46
C LYS A 193 -28.66 1.94 16.97
N GLN A 194 -27.65 2.48 17.65
CA GLN A 194 -27.46 2.35 19.10
C GLN A 194 -28.06 3.52 19.89
N GLY A 195 -29.00 4.26 19.29
CA GLY A 195 -29.86 5.22 20.00
C GLY A 195 -29.34 6.65 20.05
N PHE A 196 -28.38 7.02 19.21
CA PHE A 196 -27.93 8.41 19.08
C PHE A 196 -28.67 9.13 17.94
N ILE A 197 -28.93 10.42 18.12
CA ILE A 197 -29.48 11.31 17.08
C ILE A 197 -28.64 12.57 16.94
N TYR A 198 -28.82 13.27 15.82
CA TYR A 198 -28.23 14.58 15.60
C TYR A 198 -29.32 15.65 15.65
N ILE A 199 -29.09 16.71 16.42
CA ILE A 199 -29.90 17.93 16.41
C ILE A 199 -29.12 18.98 15.64
N ASN A 200 -29.76 19.55 14.62
CA ASN A 200 -29.13 20.56 13.79
C ASN A 200 -28.90 21.87 14.54
N CYS A 201 -27.78 22.54 14.25
CA CYS A 201 -27.67 23.96 14.55
C CYS A 201 -28.46 24.75 13.50
N PRO A 202 -29.35 25.68 13.90
CA PRO A 202 -29.95 26.61 12.96
C PRO A 202 -28.87 27.48 12.29
N ALA A 203 -28.96 27.66 10.97
CA ALA A 203 -27.95 28.35 10.17
C ALA A 203 -27.76 29.83 10.55
N GLN A 204 -28.83 30.44 11.08
CA GLN A 204 -28.85 31.84 11.50
C GLN A 204 -28.16 32.12 12.85
N LEU A 205 -27.87 31.09 13.65
CA LEU A 205 -27.24 31.31 14.96
C LEU A 205 -25.78 31.75 14.81
N ASN A 206 -25.44 32.83 15.51
CA ASN A 206 -24.03 33.22 15.65
C ASN A 206 -23.33 32.39 16.74
N PRO A 207 -21.98 32.39 16.81
CA PRO A 207 -21.24 31.55 17.76
C PRO A 207 -21.62 31.77 19.24
N LYS A 208 -21.99 32.99 19.64
CA LYS A 208 -22.38 33.28 21.03
C LYS A 208 -23.76 32.71 21.36
N GLU A 209 -24.71 32.83 20.43
CA GLU A 209 -26.06 32.26 20.61
C GLU A 209 -26.01 30.74 20.65
N LYS A 210 -25.18 30.13 19.80
CA LYS A 210 -24.93 28.69 19.84
C LYS A 210 -24.34 28.24 21.17
N GLU A 211 -23.39 28.99 21.74
CA GLU A 211 -22.81 28.66 23.05
C GLU A 211 -23.85 28.70 24.18
N ILE A 212 -24.76 29.67 24.14
CA ILE A 212 -25.89 29.75 25.08
C ILE A 212 -26.80 28.52 24.93
N LEU A 213 -27.15 28.17 23.69
CA LEU A 213 -27.98 27.01 23.40
C LEU A 213 -27.30 25.70 23.83
N ASP A 214 -26.01 25.50 23.54
CA ASP A 214 -25.23 24.34 23.99
C ASP A 214 -25.25 24.21 25.52
N ARG A 215 -25.07 25.33 26.24
CA ARG A 215 -25.16 25.35 27.70
C ARG A 215 -26.53 24.92 28.20
N GLN A 216 -27.61 25.48 27.63
CA GLN A 216 -28.96 25.12 28.04
C GLN A 216 -29.31 23.66 27.73
N LEU A 217 -28.90 23.16 26.55
CA LEU A 217 -29.09 21.76 26.17
C LEU A 217 -28.39 20.80 27.16
N ARG A 218 -27.27 21.22 27.75
CA ARG A 218 -26.51 20.41 28.73
C ARG A 218 -27.03 20.53 30.16
N THR A 219 -27.49 21.70 30.59
CA THR A 219 -27.77 21.97 32.02
C THR A 219 -29.24 22.03 32.39
N SER A 220 -30.14 22.23 31.43
CA SER A 220 -31.57 22.46 31.73
C SER A 220 -32.30 21.21 32.23
N GLY A 221 -31.80 20.01 31.90
CA GLY A 221 -32.49 18.74 32.14
C GLY A 221 -33.78 18.56 31.31
N LYS A 222 -34.07 19.47 30.38
CA LYS A 222 -35.26 19.44 29.52
C LYS A 222 -34.95 18.68 28.22
N PRO A 223 -35.98 18.08 27.57
CA PRO A 223 -35.87 17.58 26.21
C PRO A 223 -35.32 18.65 25.24
N PRO A 224 -34.44 18.28 24.29
CA PRO A 224 -33.82 19.22 23.35
C PRO A 224 -34.82 20.08 22.56
N ALA A 225 -35.96 19.50 22.16
CA ALA A 225 -37.02 20.22 21.45
C ALA A 225 -37.54 21.42 22.25
N LEU A 226 -37.75 21.25 23.57
CA LEU A 226 -38.24 22.31 24.44
C LEU A 226 -37.19 23.40 24.69
N VAL A 227 -35.91 23.00 24.80
CA VAL A 227 -34.81 23.97 24.95
C VAL A 227 -34.68 24.85 23.71
N CYS A 228 -34.75 24.25 22.52
CA CYS A 228 -34.73 24.97 21.25
C CYS A 228 -35.94 25.92 21.12
N GLU A 229 -37.15 25.45 21.46
CA GLU A 229 -38.36 26.26 21.42
C GLU A 229 -38.28 27.47 22.36
N GLU A 230 -37.74 27.30 23.58
CA GLU A 230 -37.52 28.38 24.55
C GLU A 230 -36.52 29.44 24.05
N MET A 231 -35.64 29.07 23.13
CA MET A 231 -34.73 29.98 22.43
C MET A 231 -35.30 30.53 21.12
N GLY A 232 -36.54 30.21 20.77
CA GLY A 232 -37.20 30.64 19.54
C GLY A 232 -36.63 29.99 18.28
N VAL A 233 -36.04 28.80 18.41
CA VAL A 233 -35.48 28.03 17.28
C VAL A 233 -36.14 26.67 17.14
N GLU A 234 -36.34 26.22 15.89
CA GLU A 234 -36.91 24.91 15.61
C GLU A 234 -35.86 23.80 15.83
N ALA A 235 -36.20 22.79 16.63
CA ALA A 235 -35.37 21.59 16.76
C ALA A 235 -35.60 20.65 15.59
N ILE A 236 -34.63 20.61 14.67
CA ILE A 236 -34.64 19.65 13.56
C ILE A 236 -33.78 18.45 13.95
N GLU A 237 -34.44 17.31 14.19
CA GLU A 237 -33.77 16.03 14.37
C GLU A 237 -33.41 15.42 13.01
N SER A 238 -32.14 15.02 12.87
CA SER A 238 -31.64 14.38 11.66
C SER A 238 -31.06 13.00 11.95
N ASP A 239 -31.17 12.13 10.94
CA ASP A 239 -30.53 10.82 10.94
C ASP A 239 -29.01 10.99 10.75
N ILE A 240 -28.23 10.64 11.78
CA ILE A 240 -26.76 10.73 11.77
C ILE A 240 -26.17 10.05 10.53
N SER A 241 -26.75 8.92 10.11
CA SER A 241 -26.24 8.13 8.99
C SER A 241 -26.34 8.83 7.63
N LYS A 242 -27.16 9.88 7.52
CA LYS A 242 -27.40 10.62 6.27
C LYS A 242 -26.65 11.95 6.19
N LEU A 243 -26.05 12.41 7.30
CA LEU A 243 -25.39 13.71 7.36
C LEU A 243 -24.29 13.86 6.32
N ASP A 244 -24.33 14.99 5.62
CA ASP A 244 -23.27 15.41 4.70
C ASP A 244 -22.37 16.45 5.35
N ILE A 245 -21.06 16.31 5.15
CA ILE A 245 -20.04 17.08 5.86
C ILE A 245 -19.30 17.98 4.88
N TYR A 246 -19.36 19.29 5.12
CA TYR A 246 -18.64 20.31 4.38
C TYR A 246 -17.53 20.92 5.25
N LEU A 247 -16.34 21.08 4.65
CA LEU A 247 -15.16 21.64 5.30
C LEU A 247 -15.03 23.10 4.91
N ASP A 248 -15.58 23.95 5.76
CA ASP A 248 -15.80 25.36 5.50
C ASP A 248 -14.59 26.22 5.93
N ASP A 249 -13.49 26.06 5.21
CA ASP A 249 -12.29 26.87 5.41
C ASP A 249 -12.44 28.33 4.97
N LYS A 250 -13.52 28.67 4.25
CA LYS A 250 -13.84 30.03 3.80
C LYS A 250 -14.86 30.74 4.68
N GLN A 251 -15.44 30.05 5.66
CA GLN A 251 -16.48 30.56 6.56
C GLN A 251 -17.75 31.02 5.82
N GLU A 252 -18.14 30.31 4.77
CA GLU A 252 -19.36 30.56 3.99
C GLU A 252 -20.64 30.16 4.77
N PHE A 253 -20.56 29.12 5.60
CA PHE A 253 -21.67 28.49 6.32
C PHE A 253 -21.48 28.46 7.84
N THR A 254 -20.24 28.49 8.33
CA THR A 254 -19.93 28.52 9.76
C THR A 254 -18.80 29.49 10.08
N LYS A 255 -18.92 30.15 11.24
CA LYS A 255 -17.87 31.01 11.81
C LYS A 255 -17.11 30.31 12.93
N GLU A 256 -17.38 29.03 13.15
CA GLU A 256 -16.74 28.27 14.21
C GLU A 256 -15.27 27.96 13.90
N PRO A 257 -14.40 27.95 14.93
CA PRO A 257 -12.98 27.60 14.74
C PRO A 257 -12.77 26.18 14.20
N ASN A 258 -13.73 25.28 14.41
CA ASN A 258 -13.66 23.92 13.90
C ASN A 258 -13.85 23.82 12.38
N GLY A 259 -14.43 24.84 11.72
CA GLY A 259 -14.67 24.87 10.27
C GLY A 259 -15.57 23.74 9.74
N LEU A 260 -16.40 23.13 10.60
CA LEU A 260 -17.29 22.03 10.22
C LEU A 260 -18.71 22.56 9.97
N ALA A 261 -19.22 22.33 8.76
CA ALA A 261 -20.60 22.64 8.39
C ALA A 261 -21.32 21.36 7.95
N ILE A 262 -22.57 21.18 8.38
CA ILE A 262 -23.32 19.93 8.25
C ILE A 262 -24.65 20.20 7.54
N ALA A 263 -25.01 19.32 6.61
CA ALA A 263 -26.35 19.25 6.01
C ALA A 263 -27.02 17.92 6.35
N ASN A 264 -28.35 17.89 6.34
CA ASN A 264 -29.15 16.72 6.72
C ASN A 264 -28.96 15.53 5.79
N ASN A 265 -28.68 15.84 4.53
CA ASN A 265 -28.37 14.86 3.50
C ASN A 265 -27.57 15.51 2.37
N LYS A 266 -27.00 14.68 1.50
CA LYS A 266 -26.18 15.09 0.35
C LYS A 266 -26.95 15.88 -0.72
N GLU A 267 -28.28 15.74 -0.76
CA GLU A 267 -29.14 16.35 -1.78
C GLU A 267 -29.55 17.78 -1.40
N ASP A 268 -29.78 18.03 -0.12
CA ASP A 268 -30.34 19.31 0.38
C ASP A 268 -29.29 20.44 0.40
N LYS A 269 -27.98 20.14 0.47
CA LYS A 269 -26.84 21.10 0.45
C LYS A 269 -27.01 22.40 1.29
N LYS A 270 -27.99 22.44 2.19
CA LYS A 270 -28.23 23.50 3.17
C LYS A 270 -27.31 23.25 4.36
N TYR A 271 -26.05 23.62 4.18
CA TYR A 271 -25.07 23.51 5.24
C TYR A 271 -25.32 24.57 6.32
N ALA A 272 -25.23 24.14 7.57
CA ALA A 272 -25.30 24.97 8.75
C ALA A 272 -24.11 24.65 9.68
N PRO A 273 -23.83 25.47 10.69
CA PRO A 273 -22.82 25.13 11.69
C PRO A 273 -23.08 23.74 12.31
N MET A 274 -22.01 23.09 12.79
CA MET A 274 -22.15 21.76 13.41
C MET A 274 -23.10 21.81 14.61
N GLY A 275 -24.00 20.85 14.72
CA GLY A 275 -24.99 20.71 15.78
C GLY A 275 -24.52 19.80 16.91
N TRP A 276 -25.45 19.01 17.45
CA TRP A 276 -25.22 18.20 18.64
C TRP A 276 -25.59 16.74 18.41
N ILE A 277 -24.81 15.81 18.94
CA ILE A 277 -25.20 14.40 19.04
C ILE A 277 -25.79 14.14 20.43
N ILE A 278 -26.97 13.52 20.48
CA ILE A 278 -27.73 13.27 21.71
C ILE A 278 -28.07 11.78 21.82
N HIS A 279 -27.91 11.22 23.01
CA HIS A 279 -28.36 9.86 23.29
C HIS A 279 -29.85 9.86 23.67
N LYS A 280 -30.71 9.29 22.81
CA LYS A 280 -32.18 9.35 22.93
C LYS A 280 -32.70 8.89 24.30
N LYS A 281 -32.11 7.84 24.86
CA LYS A 281 -32.59 7.23 26.10
C LYS A 281 -32.29 8.09 27.34
N THR A 282 -31.13 8.75 27.37
CA THR A 282 -30.74 9.57 28.52
C THR A 282 -31.03 11.05 28.33
N GLY A 283 -31.24 11.51 27.09
CA GLY A 283 -31.36 12.93 26.75
C GLY A 283 -30.04 13.69 26.85
N GLU A 284 -28.93 13.01 27.16
CA GLU A 284 -27.64 13.65 27.35
C GLU A 284 -26.98 14.01 26.01
N VAL A 285 -26.42 15.22 25.97
CA VAL A 285 -25.69 15.76 24.83
C VAL A 285 -24.22 15.37 24.94
N LEU A 286 -23.67 14.76 23.88
CA LEU A 286 -22.25 14.45 23.83
C LEU A 286 -21.41 15.74 23.94
N PRO A 287 -20.20 15.69 24.55
CA PRO A 287 -19.25 16.79 24.50
C PRO A 287 -19.00 17.22 23.06
N GLN A 288 -18.80 18.53 22.84
CA GLN A 288 -18.56 19.05 21.49
C GLN A 288 -17.30 18.43 20.90
N GLU A 289 -16.24 18.25 21.69
CA GLU A 289 -14.99 17.66 21.23
C GLU A 289 -15.19 16.23 20.69
N VAL A 290 -16.02 15.42 21.37
CA VAL A 290 -16.36 14.05 20.93
C VAL A 290 -17.20 14.09 19.65
N THR A 291 -18.15 15.04 19.56
CA THR A 291 -18.98 15.25 18.37
C THR A 291 -18.12 15.64 17.16
N GLU A 292 -17.21 16.59 17.33
CA GLU A 292 -16.30 17.02 16.26
C GLU A 292 -15.40 15.87 15.79
N ASP A 293 -14.83 15.08 16.71
CA ASP A 293 -13.96 13.96 16.37
C ASP A 293 -14.74 12.85 15.62
N ILE A 294 -15.99 12.56 15.99
CA ILE A 294 -16.87 11.65 15.23
C ILE A 294 -17.03 12.14 13.79
N ILE A 295 -17.38 13.42 13.61
CA ILE A 295 -17.57 14.03 12.28
C ILE A 295 -16.28 14.00 11.47
N ARG A 296 -15.13 14.34 12.07
CA ARG A 296 -13.82 14.33 11.39
C ARG A 296 -13.41 12.92 10.98
N VAL A 297 -13.52 11.93 11.88
CA VAL A 297 -13.19 10.52 11.58
C VAL A 297 -14.04 10.02 10.42
N SER A 298 -15.34 10.31 10.43
CA SER A 298 -16.21 9.94 9.31
C SER A 298 -15.83 10.65 8.01
N ALA A 299 -15.58 11.96 8.03
CA ALA A 299 -15.18 12.72 6.84
C ALA A 299 -13.83 12.26 6.25
N ILE A 300 -12.86 11.88 7.10
CA ILE A 300 -11.59 11.30 6.68
C ILE A 300 -11.82 9.92 6.02
N ALA A 301 -12.70 9.10 6.60
CA ALA A 301 -13.00 7.75 6.10
C ALA A 301 -13.75 7.75 4.76
N GLU A 302 -14.40 8.85 4.37
CA GLU A 302 -14.96 9.04 3.04
C GLU A 302 -13.87 9.17 1.95
N GLY A 303 -12.63 9.54 2.32
CA GLY A 303 -11.46 9.63 1.44
C GLY A 303 -11.18 11.04 0.91
N GLY A 304 -10.21 11.15 0.02
CA GLY A 304 -9.93 12.38 -0.74
C GLY A 304 -9.23 13.47 0.06
N PHE A 305 -8.60 13.12 1.20
CA PHE A 305 -7.96 14.10 2.06
C PHE A 305 -6.91 14.97 1.35
N TYR A 306 -6.11 14.37 0.46
CA TYR A 306 -5.04 15.07 -0.25
C TYR A 306 -5.53 15.87 -1.46
N GLU A 307 -6.76 15.62 -1.92
CA GLU A 307 -7.43 16.45 -2.92
C GLU A 307 -7.98 17.74 -2.29
N LYS A 308 -8.10 17.78 -0.95
CA LYS A 308 -8.58 18.95 -0.21
C LYS A 308 -7.49 20.00 -0.05
N ARG A 309 -7.89 21.26 0.10
CA ARG A 309 -6.97 22.39 0.34
C ARG A 309 -6.24 22.21 1.68
N PRO A 310 -4.99 22.72 1.85
CA PRO A 310 -4.25 22.61 3.11
C PRO A 310 -5.01 23.12 4.34
N THR A 311 -5.86 24.14 4.17
CA THR A 311 -6.75 24.67 5.21
C THR A 311 -7.84 23.67 5.62
N GLN A 312 -8.46 22.99 4.66
CA GLN A 312 -9.44 21.92 4.89
C GLN A 312 -8.80 20.67 5.50
N GLN A 313 -7.56 20.36 5.11
CA GLN A 313 -6.77 19.30 5.74
C GLN A 313 -6.53 19.59 7.22
N LYS A 314 -6.18 20.83 7.58
CA LYS A 314 -6.01 21.26 8.98
C LYS A 314 -7.30 21.11 9.80
N ILE A 315 -8.47 21.41 9.22
CA ILE A 315 -9.78 21.19 9.85
C ILE A 315 -9.98 19.71 10.23
N LEU A 316 -9.63 18.79 9.33
CA LEU A 316 -9.75 17.35 9.56
C LEU A 316 -8.72 16.81 10.54
N GLN A 317 -7.53 17.42 10.61
CA GLN A 317 -6.43 16.97 11.45
C GLN A 317 -6.37 17.63 12.84
N SER A 318 -7.45 18.24 13.33
CA SER A 318 -7.46 18.90 14.64
C SER A 318 -7.96 17.98 15.76
N GLY A 319 -8.05 18.48 17.00
CA GLY A 319 -8.55 17.70 18.13
C GLY A 319 -7.64 16.54 18.53
N ASN A 320 -8.20 15.34 18.65
CA ASN A 320 -7.46 14.10 18.94
C ASN A 320 -6.82 13.46 17.70
N LEU A 321 -7.05 14.03 16.51
CA LEU A 321 -6.43 13.61 15.26
C LEU A 321 -5.08 14.31 14.99
N MET A 322 -4.69 15.28 15.82
CA MET A 322 -3.37 15.93 15.73
C MET A 322 -2.24 14.94 16.07
N ASN A 323 -1.18 14.95 15.27
CA ASN A 323 0.00 14.13 15.49
C ASN A 323 0.81 14.68 16.69
N SER A 324 0.89 13.93 17.79
CA SER A 324 1.52 14.40 19.04
C SER A 324 3.00 14.03 19.17
N SER A 325 3.57 13.15 18.34
CA SER A 325 4.92 12.63 18.62
C SER A 325 5.84 12.33 17.43
N GLY A 326 5.39 12.41 16.17
CA GLY A 326 6.23 12.12 14.98
C GLY A 326 6.64 10.64 14.82
N LEU A 327 6.77 9.90 15.93
CA LEU A 327 6.98 8.45 16.02
C LEU A 327 5.68 7.64 15.89
N GLY A 328 4.51 8.28 15.92
CA GLY A 328 3.20 7.65 15.79
C GLY A 328 2.81 7.16 14.38
N LEU A 329 3.70 7.28 13.38
CA LEU A 329 3.40 6.91 11.98
C LEU A 329 3.77 5.46 11.61
N PHE A 330 4.36 4.71 12.54
CA PHE A 330 4.93 3.37 12.31
C PHE A 330 4.11 2.27 12.97
N THR A 331 3.64 2.58 14.18
CA THR A 331 3.06 1.62 15.11
C THR A 331 1.70 2.08 15.60
N GLN A 332 1.25 3.27 15.22
CA GLN A 332 -0.04 3.82 15.64
C GLN A 332 -0.83 4.33 14.43
N ASN A 333 -2.14 4.51 14.62
CA ASN A 333 -3.03 5.10 13.64
C ASN A 333 -3.76 6.28 14.29
N GLN A 334 -3.66 7.47 13.70
CA GLN A 334 -4.23 8.70 14.25
C GLN A 334 -5.76 8.62 14.35
N ALA A 335 -6.41 8.10 13.30
CA ALA A 335 -7.86 7.90 13.32
C ALA A 335 -8.25 6.89 14.40
N PHE A 336 -7.47 5.82 14.59
CA PHE A 336 -7.73 4.85 15.65
C PHE A 336 -7.58 5.43 17.05
N ASN A 337 -6.55 6.24 17.31
CA ASN A 337 -6.39 6.92 18.59
C ASN A 337 -7.60 7.80 18.90
N ALA A 338 -8.11 8.55 17.91
CA ALA A 338 -9.34 9.32 18.06
C ALA A 338 -10.58 8.41 18.30
N MET A 339 -10.74 7.36 17.49
CA MET A 339 -11.82 6.37 17.64
C MET A 339 -11.82 5.71 19.02
N TYR A 340 -10.64 5.40 19.56
CA TYR A 340 -10.50 4.78 20.87
C TYR A 340 -11.00 5.70 21.99
N VAL A 341 -10.65 7.00 21.93
CA VAL A 341 -11.17 8.01 22.87
C VAL A 341 -12.68 8.17 22.74
N ILE A 342 -13.21 8.20 21.50
CA ILE A 342 -14.65 8.26 21.24
C ILE A 342 -15.34 7.04 21.86
N PHE A 343 -14.89 5.82 21.58
CA PHE A 343 -15.57 4.61 22.03
C PHE A 343 -15.46 4.38 23.53
N ASP A 344 -14.35 4.77 24.15
CA ASP A 344 -14.18 4.82 25.61
C ASP A 344 -15.21 5.75 26.25
N TYR A 345 -15.40 6.95 25.71
CA TYR A 345 -16.44 7.87 26.19
C TYR A 345 -17.85 7.27 26.01
N LEU A 346 -18.13 6.69 24.84
CA LEU A 346 -19.44 6.13 24.52
C LEU A 346 -19.78 4.86 25.34
N GLN A 347 -18.82 4.21 26.01
CA GLN A 347 -19.10 3.09 26.91
C GLN A 347 -20.09 3.48 28.03
N ARG A 348 -20.15 4.76 28.43
CA ARG A 348 -21.14 5.28 29.40
C ARG A 348 -22.60 5.05 28.98
N TYR A 349 -22.82 4.91 27.68
CA TYR A 349 -24.14 4.68 27.08
C TYR A 349 -24.34 3.21 26.65
N ASN A 350 -23.47 2.29 27.09
CA ASN A 350 -23.43 0.88 26.65
C ASN A 350 -23.23 0.72 25.13
N PHE A 351 -22.51 1.65 24.50
CA PHE A 351 -22.18 1.53 23.08
C PHE A 351 -21.26 0.33 22.83
N ASP A 352 -21.61 -0.52 21.87
CA ASP A 352 -20.84 -1.67 21.43
C ASP A 352 -20.11 -1.34 20.11
N PRO A 353 -18.77 -1.19 20.12
CA PRO A 353 -18.00 -0.89 18.91
C PRO A 353 -17.71 -2.13 18.04
N ARG A 354 -17.94 -3.35 18.53
CA ARG A 354 -17.59 -4.59 17.79
C ARG A 354 -18.22 -4.69 16.39
N PRO A 355 -19.51 -4.34 16.18
CA PRO A 355 -20.13 -4.40 14.86
C PRO A 355 -19.44 -3.56 13.77
N LEU A 356 -18.66 -2.54 14.14
CA LEU A 356 -17.94 -1.67 13.21
C LEU A 356 -16.86 -2.42 12.40
N LEU A 357 -16.35 -3.53 12.94
CA LEU A 357 -15.24 -4.26 12.34
C LEU A 357 -15.60 -5.70 11.95
N ASP A 358 -16.47 -6.38 12.71
CA ASP A 358 -16.71 -7.82 12.60
C ASP A 358 -17.13 -8.28 11.20
N ASN A 359 -18.16 -7.66 10.65
CA ASN A 359 -18.63 -7.98 9.30
C ASN A 359 -17.58 -7.60 8.24
N SER A 360 -16.85 -6.51 8.46
CA SER A 360 -15.83 -6.04 7.52
C SER A 360 -14.66 -7.02 7.40
N LEU A 361 -14.24 -7.65 8.50
CA LEU A 361 -13.17 -8.67 8.48
C LEU A 361 -13.58 -9.90 7.67
N GLN A 362 -14.81 -10.38 7.87
CA GLN A 362 -15.33 -11.53 7.10
C GLN A 362 -15.48 -11.18 5.61
N ILE A 363 -15.98 -9.99 5.30
CA ILE A 363 -16.07 -9.49 3.92
C ILE A 363 -14.68 -9.39 3.29
N ALA A 364 -13.67 -8.92 4.03
CA ALA A 364 -12.29 -8.85 3.53
C ALA A 364 -11.73 -10.25 3.22
N TYR A 365 -11.93 -11.23 4.11
CA TYR A 365 -11.56 -12.62 3.84
C TYR A 365 -12.25 -13.15 2.56
N ASN A 366 -13.58 -13.07 2.49
CA ASN A 366 -14.34 -13.57 1.33
C ASN A 366 -13.93 -12.90 0.01
N ARG A 367 -13.69 -11.57 0.04
CA ARG A 367 -13.22 -10.83 -1.12
C ARG A 367 -11.82 -11.24 -1.54
N LEU A 368 -10.92 -11.46 -0.57
CA LEU A 368 -9.57 -11.91 -0.86
C LEU A 368 -9.61 -13.29 -1.53
N GLN A 369 -10.28 -14.27 -0.92
CA GLN A 369 -10.40 -15.62 -1.50
C GLN A 369 -11.00 -15.59 -2.90
N SER A 370 -12.13 -14.89 -3.10
CA SER A 370 -12.75 -14.75 -4.42
C SER A 370 -11.83 -14.08 -5.46
N THR A 371 -10.99 -13.15 -5.02
CA THR A 371 -10.03 -12.46 -5.90
C THR A 371 -8.88 -13.40 -6.28
N LEU A 372 -8.34 -14.16 -5.33
CA LEU A 372 -7.27 -15.14 -5.60
C LEU A 372 -7.77 -16.32 -6.45
N GLU A 373 -9.02 -16.77 -6.27
CA GLU A 373 -9.64 -17.79 -7.12
C GLU A 373 -9.82 -17.31 -8.56
N LYS A 374 -10.31 -16.08 -8.74
CA LYS A 374 -10.44 -15.46 -10.05
C LYS A 374 -9.09 -15.26 -10.71
N ASP A 375 -8.07 -14.99 -9.92
CA ASP A 375 -6.77 -14.63 -10.43
C ASP A 375 -5.61 -15.14 -9.56
N PRO A 376 -5.25 -16.42 -9.72
CA PRO A 376 -4.25 -17.07 -8.87
C PRO A 376 -2.86 -16.43 -8.95
N SER A 377 -2.55 -15.72 -10.05
CA SER A 377 -1.24 -15.08 -10.24
C SER A 377 -0.95 -13.95 -9.25
N LEU A 378 -1.96 -13.44 -8.55
CA LEU A 378 -1.78 -12.50 -7.41
C LEU A 378 -1.04 -13.14 -6.23
N ILE A 379 -1.11 -14.47 -6.09
CA ILE A 379 -0.33 -15.20 -5.09
C ILE A 379 1.15 -15.12 -5.44
N ASP A 380 1.49 -15.30 -6.72
CA ASP A 380 2.87 -15.14 -7.18
C ASP A 380 3.31 -13.67 -7.12
N ASP A 381 2.44 -12.69 -7.40
CA ASP A 381 2.77 -11.26 -7.17
C ASP A 381 3.19 -11.03 -5.71
N PHE A 382 2.43 -11.58 -4.75
CA PHE A 382 2.74 -11.53 -3.31
C PHE A 382 4.06 -12.21 -2.94
N LEU A 383 4.30 -13.41 -3.46
CA LEU A 383 5.51 -14.18 -3.16
C LEU A 383 6.76 -13.59 -3.83
N VAL A 384 6.64 -13.05 -5.05
CA VAL A 384 7.72 -12.31 -5.73
C VAL A 384 8.04 -11.04 -4.98
N GLY A 385 7.03 -10.31 -4.51
CA GLY A 385 7.22 -9.15 -3.62
C GLY A 385 8.02 -9.49 -2.37
N ALA A 386 7.72 -10.62 -1.72
CA ALA A 386 8.48 -11.11 -0.57
C ALA A 386 9.96 -11.38 -0.89
N LEU A 387 10.25 -11.94 -2.08
CA LEU A 387 11.62 -12.15 -2.54
C LEU A 387 12.31 -10.81 -2.85
N GLN A 388 11.62 -9.88 -3.49
CA GLN A 388 12.19 -8.56 -3.79
C GLN A 388 12.48 -7.75 -2.52
N ASP A 389 11.61 -7.84 -1.49
CA ASP A 389 11.86 -7.24 -0.17
C ASP A 389 13.17 -7.77 0.45
N GLU A 390 13.52 -9.04 0.21
CA GLU A 390 14.79 -9.63 0.64
C GLU A 390 15.97 -9.15 -0.22
N MET A 391 15.78 -9.07 -1.55
CA MET A 391 16.82 -8.67 -2.49
C MET A 391 17.32 -7.24 -2.26
N VAL A 392 16.40 -6.29 -2.04
CA VAL A 392 16.74 -4.86 -1.89
C VAL A 392 17.54 -4.54 -0.61
N GLN A 393 17.76 -5.51 0.28
CA GLN A 393 18.47 -5.27 1.53
C GLN A 393 19.94 -4.83 1.33
N HIS A 394 20.60 -5.21 0.22
CA HIS A 394 21.90 -4.65 -0.14
C HIS A 394 21.86 -3.11 -0.30
N LEU A 395 20.79 -2.59 -0.92
CA LEU A 395 20.61 -1.15 -1.10
C LEU A 395 20.36 -0.45 0.23
N ARG A 396 19.68 -1.10 1.17
CA ARG A 396 19.40 -0.57 2.51
C ARG A 396 20.66 -0.54 3.38
N VAL A 397 21.41 -1.64 3.45
CA VAL A 397 22.63 -1.73 4.28
C VAL A 397 23.71 -0.76 3.81
N SER A 398 23.81 -0.51 2.51
CA SER A 398 24.76 0.45 1.93
C SER A 398 24.30 1.91 2.03
N GLN A 399 23.01 2.19 2.24
CA GLN A 399 22.44 3.54 2.21
C GLN A 399 23.12 4.54 3.17
N PRO A 400 23.49 4.20 4.42
CA PRO A 400 24.17 5.14 5.32
C PRO A 400 25.53 5.65 4.82
N LYS A 401 26.14 4.95 3.85
CA LYS A 401 27.44 5.31 3.24
C LYS A 401 27.28 5.95 1.86
N SER A 402 26.05 6.11 1.41
CA SER A 402 25.66 6.62 0.12
C SER A 402 25.27 8.10 0.21
N ILE A 403 25.33 8.81 -0.92
CA ILE A 403 24.73 10.14 -1.07
C ILE A 403 23.29 10.09 -1.62
N ARG A 404 22.70 8.89 -1.73
CA ARG A 404 21.29 8.69 -2.08
C ARG A 404 20.40 9.44 -1.07
N SER A 405 19.21 9.84 -1.54
CA SER A 405 18.22 10.45 -0.66
C SER A 405 17.89 9.52 0.51
N VAL A 406 17.78 10.07 1.71
CA VAL A 406 17.40 9.28 2.89
C VAL A 406 15.92 8.94 2.77
N LEU A 407 15.56 7.67 2.94
CA LEU A 407 14.15 7.27 2.99
C LEU A 407 13.47 7.88 4.22
N PRO A 408 12.18 8.25 4.14
CA PRO A 408 11.41 8.58 5.33
C PRO A 408 11.57 7.50 6.39
N ILE A 409 11.73 7.90 7.66
CA ILE A 409 12.00 6.96 8.76
C ILE A 409 10.96 5.83 8.76
N ARG A 410 9.68 6.09 8.42
CA ARG A 410 8.61 5.07 8.28
C ARG A 410 8.91 3.89 7.34
N PHE A 411 9.79 4.05 6.37
CA PHE A 411 10.21 2.98 5.47
C PHE A 411 11.55 2.35 5.86
N THR A 412 11.98 2.46 7.11
CA THR A 412 13.24 1.87 7.60
C THR A 412 13.01 0.64 8.48
N ASN A 413 11.86 -0.03 8.35
CA ASN A 413 11.63 -1.32 9.03
C ASN A 413 12.75 -2.32 8.67
N SER A 414 13.14 -3.14 9.65
CA SER A 414 14.11 -4.20 9.42
C SER A 414 13.50 -5.32 8.57
N PHE A 415 14.34 -6.05 7.84
CA PHE A 415 13.85 -7.16 7.01
C PHE A 415 13.10 -8.23 7.82
N PRO A 416 13.55 -8.60 9.05
CA PRO A 416 12.79 -9.52 9.90
C PRO A 416 11.36 -9.07 10.19
N VAL A 417 11.11 -7.76 10.36
CA VAL A 417 9.77 -7.22 10.55
C VAL A 417 8.95 -7.35 9.28
N THR A 418 9.51 -6.97 8.13
CA THR A 418 8.84 -7.03 6.83
C THR A 418 8.45 -8.46 6.47
N ILE A 419 9.39 -9.42 6.56
CA ILE A 419 9.11 -10.82 6.21
C ILE A 419 8.16 -11.49 7.22
N ASN A 420 8.26 -11.15 8.52
CA ASN A 420 7.30 -11.63 9.52
C ASN A 420 5.89 -11.16 9.17
N ASN A 421 5.72 -9.90 8.75
CA ASN A 421 4.43 -9.38 8.35
C ASN A 421 3.83 -10.10 7.12
N LEU A 422 4.65 -10.44 6.12
CA LEU A 422 4.17 -11.19 4.96
C LEU A 422 3.74 -12.61 5.37
N LYS A 423 4.50 -13.28 6.25
CA LYS A 423 4.10 -14.57 6.82
C LYS A 423 2.79 -14.47 7.61
N THR A 424 2.63 -13.44 8.43
CA THR A 424 1.40 -13.26 9.23
C THR A 424 0.18 -12.93 8.38
N ILE A 425 0.33 -12.21 7.26
CA ILE A 425 -0.76 -12.02 6.28
C ILE A 425 -1.20 -13.35 5.68
N ALA A 426 -0.24 -14.13 5.17
CA ALA A 426 -0.52 -15.45 4.59
C ALA A 426 -1.20 -16.38 5.60
N TYR A 427 -0.75 -16.36 6.85
CA TYR A 427 -1.34 -17.14 7.95
C TYR A 427 -2.73 -16.64 8.37
N ALA A 428 -2.89 -15.34 8.61
CA ALA A 428 -4.12 -14.74 9.13
C ALA A 428 -5.30 -14.95 8.17
N PHE A 429 -5.05 -14.86 6.86
CA PHE A 429 -6.06 -15.05 5.83
C PHE A 429 -6.10 -16.47 5.25
N GLY A 430 -5.21 -17.37 5.69
CA GLY A 430 -5.12 -18.74 5.20
C GLY A 430 -4.97 -18.80 3.67
N ILE A 431 -4.02 -18.03 3.12
CA ILE A 431 -3.78 -18.00 1.68
C ILE A 431 -3.22 -19.36 1.24
N LYS A 432 -3.83 -19.93 0.19
CA LYS A 432 -3.49 -21.24 -0.36
C LYS A 432 -3.21 -21.15 -1.85
N ASP A 433 -2.42 -22.10 -2.35
CA ASP A 433 -2.21 -22.30 -3.78
C ASP A 433 -3.36 -23.11 -4.42
N LYS A 434 -3.24 -23.39 -5.73
CA LYS A 434 -4.28 -24.12 -6.49
C LYS A 434 -4.49 -25.56 -6.00
N SER A 435 -3.47 -26.14 -5.37
CA SER A 435 -3.52 -27.47 -4.76
C SER A 435 -4.11 -27.44 -3.34
N GLU A 436 -4.77 -26.34 -2.95
CA GLU A 436 -5.35 -26.10 -1.62
C GLU A 436 -4.30 -26.10 -0.49
N GLN A 437 -3.03 -25.96 -0.84
CA GLN A 437 -1.96 -25.99 0.12
C GLN A 437 -1.60 -24.59 0.61
N PRO A 438 -1.43 -24.37 1.92
CA PRO A 438 -1.04 -23.06 2.45
C PRO A 438 0.29 -22.55 1.86
N ILE A 439 0.35 -21.27 1.47
CA ILE A 439 1.61 -20.67 1.00
C ILE A 439 2.58 -20.36 2.15
N PHE A 440 2.07 -20.34 3.39
CA PHE A 440 2.87 -20.30 4.61
C PHE A 440 2.99 -21.70 5.21
N ARG A 441 4.22 -22.15 5.49
CA ARG A 441 4.52 -23.46 6.08
C ARG A 441 5.17 -23.28 7.46
N GLY A 442 4.54 -23.77 8.51
CA GLY A 442 5.14 -23.86 9.84
C GLY A 442 6.27 -24.90 9.86
N PHE A 443 7.30 -24.70 10.70
CA PHE A 443 8.44 -25.63 10.77
C PHE A 443 8.14 -26.93 11.53
N ASP A 444 7.08 -26.98 12.35
CA ASP A 444 6.71 -28.13 13.22
C ASP A 444 5.22 -28.52 13.10
N ASP A 445 4.64 -28.45 11.89
CA ASP A 445 3.19 -28.63 11.61
C ASP A 445 2.24 -27.66 12.36
N ASN A 446 2.79 -26.79 13.21
CA ASN A 446 2.11 -25.71 13.89
C ASN A 446 2.79 -24.37 13.58
N ALA A 447 1.98 -23.34 13.34
CA ALA A 447 2.45 -21.97 13.31
C ALA A 447 2.76 -21.53 14.75
N GLY A 448 3.98 -21.80 15.22
CA GLY A 448 4.42 -21.32 16.51
C GLY A 448 4.38 -19.79 16.54
N LEU A 449 3.50 -19.22 17.36
CA LEU A 449 3.39 -17.78 17.61
C LEU A 449 4.09 -17.46 18.93
N PHE A 450 5.11 -16.61 18.88
CA PHE A 450 5.91 -16.27 20.05
C PHE A 450 6.03 -14.76 20.18
N LYS A 451 6.03 -14.28 21.42
CA LYS A 451 6.37 -12.88 21.69
C LYS A 451 7.86 -12.70 21.45
N SER A 452 8.23 -11.77 20.57
CA SER A 452 9.62 -11.38 20.34
C SER A 452 9.99 -10.21 21.23
N GLU A 453 11.19 -10.20 21.79
CA GLU A 453 11.73 -9.03 22.49
C GLU A 453 12.12 -7.91 21.50
N ASN A 454 12.38 -8.28 20.24
CA ASN A 454 12.91 -7.39 19.21
C ASN A 454 11.86 -6.88 18.22
N MET A 455 10.60 -7.32 18.34
CA MET A 455 9.50 -6.91 17.45
C MET A 455 8.24 -6.59 18.26
N ILE A 456 7.46 -5.63 17.77
CA ILE A 456 6.15 -5.27 18.36
C ILE A 456 5.09 -6.34 18.06
N ASP A 457 5.20 -6.95 16.89
CA ASP A 457 4.31 -7.99 16.42
C ASP A 457 4.82 -9.37 16.90
N SER A 458 3.89 -10.29 17.18
CA SER A 458 4.24 -11.69 17.45
C SER A 458 5.01 -12.28 16.27
N GLN A 459 6.09 -12.99 16.58
CA GLN A 459 6.87 -13.71 15.58
C GLN A 459 6.16 -15.01 15.23
N ILE A 460 6.04 -15.28 13.93
CA ILE A 460 5.48 -16.53 13.41
C ILE A 460 6.59 -17.43 12.88
N SER A 461 6.68 -18.64 13.42
CA SER A 461 7.67 -19.64 13.02
C SER A 461 7.21 -20.39 11.78
N GLY A 462 8.01 -20.29 10.72
CA GLY A 462 7.74 -20.90 9.43
C GLY A 462 8.37 -20.12 8.27
N THR A 463 8.09 -20.57 7.05
CA THR A 463 8.54 -19.92 5.81
C THR A 463 7.38 -19.73 4.84
N LEU A 464 7.52 -18.73 3.97
CA LEU A 464 6.71 -18.67 2.75
C LEU A 464 7.31 -19.65 1.73
N VAL A 465 6.46 -20.27 0.93
CA VAL A 465 6.87 -21.01 -0.26
C VAL A 465 7.40 -20.03 -1.32
N THR A 466 8.16 -20.55 -2.26
CA THR A 466 8.65 -19.80 -3.42
C THR A 466 7.54 -19.62 -4.46
N PRO A 467 7.47 -18.50 -5.20
CA PRO A 467 6.53 -18.34 -6.31
C PRO A 467 6.71 -19.43 -7.39
N SER A 468 5.66 -19.69 -8.15
CA SER A 468 5.71 -20.68 -9.24
C SER A 468 6.60 -20.22 -10.41
N PHE A 469 6.69 -18.90 -10.61
CA PHE A 469 7.32 -18.23 -11.76
C PHE A 469 6.68 -18.59 -13.11
N ASN A 470 5.43 -19.06 -13.13
CA ASN A 470 4.76 -19.44 -14.37
C ASN A 470 4.32 -18.25 -15.24
N THR A 471 4.28 -17.03 -14.70
CA THR A 471 3.98 -15.80 -15.46
C THR A 471 5.27 -15.02 -15.76
N ALA A 472 5.49 -14.65 -17.02
CA ALA A 472 6.75 -14.07 -17.47
C ALA A 472 7.10 -12.72 -16.80
N ALA A 473 6.09 -11.95 -16.41
CA ALA A 473 6.27 -10.69 -15.69
C ALA A 473 6.96 -10.88 -14.33
N HIS A 474 6.75 -12.01 -13.65
CA HIS A 474 7.43 -12.35 -12.39
C HIS A 474 8.93 -12.58 -12.59
N VAL A 475 9.29 -13.22 -13.71
CA VAL A 475 10.69 -13.39 -14.11
C VAL A 475 11.34 -12.03 -14.39
N ALA A 476 10.65 -11.18 -15.16
CA ALA A 476 11.14 -9.83 -15.44
C ALA A 476 11.36 -9.02 -14.16
N ALA A 477 10.46 -9.10 -13.19
CA ALA A 477 10.55 -8.40 -11.92
C ALA A 477 11.77 -8.82 -11.08
N ILE A 478 12.07 -10.11 -11.00
CA ILE A 478 13.26 -10.59 -10.28
C ILE A 478 14.55 -10.20 -11.00
N VAL A 479 14.63 -10.42 -12.32
CA VAL A 479 15.88 -10.14 -13.06
C VAL A 479 16.19 -8.64 -13.08
N SER A 480 15.18 -7.79 -13.31
CA SER A 480 15.36 -6.33 -13.27
C SER A 480 15.76 -5.82 -11.87
N THR A 481 15.15 -6.34 -10.81
CA THR A 481 15.57 -6.03 -9.43
C THR A 481 17.02 -6.44 -9.19
N ALA A 482 17.42 -7.64 -9.62
CA ALA A 482 18.80 -8.12 -9.47
C ALA A 482 19.80 -7.22 -10.22
N GLU A 483 19.50 -6.85 -11.46
CA GLU A 483 20.33 -5.99 -12.28
C GLU A 483 20.49 -4.59 -11.67
N LEU A 484 19.40 -3.95 -11.25
CA LEU A 484 19.44 -2.64 -10.58
C LEU A 484 20.33 -2.65 -9.33
N ILE A 485 20.20 -3.69 -8.49
CA ILE A 485 20.98 -3.80 -7.26
C ILE A 485 22.45 -4.07 -7.59
N ALA A 486 22.73 -4.99 -8.52
CA ALA A 486 24.08 -5.34 -8.94
C ALA A 486 24.82 -4.11 -9.50
N GLU A 487 24.20 -3.39 -10.43
CA GLU A 487 24.76 -2.16 -11.00
C GLU A 487 25.04 -1.13 -9.92
N GLN A 488 24.05 -0.86 -9.06
CA GLN A 488 24.23 0.14 -8.01
C GLN A 488 25.34 -0.26 -7.04
N MET A 489 25.43 -1.52 -6.60
CA MET A 489 26.44 -1.94 -5.63
C MET A 489 27.84 -1.96 -6.23
N ILE A 490 27.99 -2.36 -7.50
CA ILE A 490 29.27 -2.26 -8.21
C ILE A 490 29.71 -0.80 -8.30
N LEU A 491 28.82 0.10 -8.74
CA LEU A 491 29.16 1.51 -8.91
C LEU A 491 29.42 2.20 -7.58
N GLU A 492 28.55 2.01 -6.59
CA GLU A 492 28.56 2.80 -5.36
C GLU A 492 29.51 2.25 -4.29
N GLN A 493 29.82 0.95 -4.31
CA GLN A 493 30.65 0.30 -3.29
C GLN A 493 31.96 -0.24 -3.85
N LEU A 494 31.93 -1.00 -4.96
CA LEU A 494 33.12 -1.71 -5.43
C LEU A 494 34.09 -0.83 -6.23
N ILE A 495 33.57 0.08 -7.06
CA ILE A 495 34.41 1.02 -7.82
C ILE A 495 35.16 1.99 -6.90
N PRO A 496 34.53 2.66 -5.91
CA PRO A 496 35.25 3.49 -4.95
C PRO A 496 36.30 2.71 -4.15
N ASP A 497 36.01 1.48 -3.74
CA ASP A 497 36.99 0.60 -3.06
C ASP A 497 38.21 0.35 -3.95
N ALA A 498 37.98 -0.05 -5.21
CA ALA A 498 39.05 -0.29 -6.17
C ALA A 498 39.89 0.96 -6.44
N PHE A 499 39.24 2.11 -6.60
CA PHE A 499 39.90 3.39 -6.85
C PHE A 499 40.76 3.88 -5.68
N ALA A 500 40.37 3.55 -4.43
CA ALA A 500 41.11 3.95 -3.24
C ALA A 500 42.28 3.01 -2.88
N LYS A 501 42.33 1.78 -3.43
CA LYS A 501 43.37 0.79 -3.11
C LYS A 501 44.71 1.11 -3.78
N LYS A 502 45.80 0.80 -3.07
CA LYS A 502 47.18 0.91 -3.58
C LYS A 502 47.48 -0.11 -4.67
N ASN A 503 46.90 -1.31 -4.56
CA ASN A 503 46.95 -2.34 -5.58
C ASN A 503 45.51 -2.62 -6.06
N PRO A 504 45.11 -2.08 -7.22
CA PRO A 504 43.73 -2.22 -7.72
C PRO A 504 43.33 -3.68 -8.02
N GLU A 505 44.29 -4.56 -8.31
CA GLU A 505 44.04 -6.00 -8.55
C GLU A 505 43.58 -6.74 -7.27
N ASP A 506 43.89 -6.22 -6.09
CA ASP A 506 43.41 -6.78 -4.82
C ASP A 506 41.99 -6.29 -4.47
N SER A 507 41.35 -5.50 -5.33
CA SER A 507 40.00 -4.98 -5.09
C SER A 507 38.93 -6.05 -5.25
N ALA A 508 37.85 -5.92 -4.48
CA ALA A 508 36.69 -6.81 -4.60
C ALA A 508 36.07 -6.74 -6.01
N LEU A 509 36.15 -5.57 -6.66
CA LEU A 509 35.73 -5.40 -8.05
C LEU A 509 36.53 -6.29 -9.00
N PHE A 510 37.87 -6.28 -8.90
CA PHE A 510 38.71 -7.07 -9.79
C PHE A 510 38.46 -8.57 -9.61
N ILE A 511 38.42 -9.04 -8.35
CA ILE A 511 38.13 -10.44 -8.01
C ILE A 511 36.77 -10.87 -8.59
N LEU A 512 35.75 -10.02 -8.43
CA LEU A 512 34.41 -10.24 -9.00
C LEU A 512 34.48 -10.39 -10.52
N LEU A 513 35.16 -9.46 -11.21
CA LEU A 513 35.26 -9.51 -12.67
C LEU A 513 35.99 -10.76 -13.16
N VAL A 514 37.07 -11.17 -12.49
CA VAL A 514 37.82 -12.39 -12.83
C VAL A 514 36.96 -13.63 -12.67
N ASP A 515 36.15 -13.73 -11.60
CA ASP A 515 35.27 -14.89 -11.39
C ASP A 515 34.16 -15.00 -12.46
N ILE A 516 33.70 -13.86 -12.98
CA ILE A 516 32.56 -13.78 -13.90
C ILE A 516 32.99 -13.87 -15.37
N LEU A 517 34.13 -13.28 -15.72
CA LEU A 517 34.57 -13.09 -17.11
C LEU A 517 35.86 -13.86 -17.44
N GLY A 518 36.59 -14.33 -16.44
CA GLY A 518 37.97 -14.80 -16.60
C GLY A 518 38.96 -13.64 -16.63
N LYS A 519 40.26 -13.94 -16.43
CA LYS A 519 41.29 -12.92 -16.17
C LYS A 519 41.44 -11.89 -17.29
N GLU A 520 41.55 -12.32 -18.54
CA GLU A 520 41.84 -11.43 -19.68
C GLU A 520 40.74 -10.39 -19.92
N GLU A 521 39.47 -10.82 -19.95
CA GLU A 521 38.34 -9.90 -20.13
C GLU A 521 38.08 -9.06 -18.86
N ALA A 522 38.38 -9.59 -17.68
CA ALA A 522 38.32 -8.85 -16.43
C ALA A 522 39.35 -7.70 -16.40
N ASP A 523 40.60 -7.95 -16.79
CA ASP A 523 41.66 -6.94 -16.88
C ASP A 523 41.24 -5.79 -17.80
N LYS A 524 40.70 -6.14 -18.97
CA LYS A 524 40.21 -5.17 -19.95
C LYS A 524 39.06 -4.33 -19.41
N LEU A 525 37.99 -4.97 -18.91
CA LEU A 525 36.84 -4.26 -18.37
C LEU A 525 37.22 -3.40 -17.16
N PHE A 526 38.04 -3.94 -16.26
CA PHE A 526 38.52 -3.22 -15.08
C PHE A 526 39.26 -1.95 -15.48
N THR A 527 40.20 -2.05 -16.42
CA THR A 527 40.94 -0.89 -16.94
C THR A 527 40.00 0.15 -17.52
N GLU A 528 39.05 -0.28 -18.37
CA GLU A 528 38.07 0.64 -18.96
C GLU A 528 37.17 1.33 -17.92
N LEU A 529 36.79 0.63 -16.85
CA LEU A 529 36.01 1.19 -15.75
C LEU A 529 36.83 2.19 -14.93
N MET A 530 38.09 1.87 -14.61
CA MET A 530 38.98 2.77 -13.86
C MET A 530 39.31 4.04 -14.65
N ASP A 531 39.52 3.92 -15.97
CA ASP A 531 39.76 5.07 -16.86
C ASP A 531 38.57 6.03 -16.91
N GLU A 532 37.34 5.52 -16.98
CA GLU A 532 36.16 6.39 -16.89
C GLU A 532 35.96 6.92 -15.47
N THR A 533 36.25 6.12 -14.45
CA THR A 533 36.13 6.50 -13.04
C THR A 533 37.03 7.69 -12.69
N ALA A 534 38.24 7.74 -13.22
CA ALA A 534 39.18 8.85 -13.00
C ALA A 534 38.66 10.22 -13.49
N LYS A 535 37.61 10.24 -14.32
CA LYS A 535 37.00 11.46 -14.88
C LYS A 535 35.83 11.98 -14.04
N LEU A 536 35.46 11.27 -12.97
CA LEU A 536 34.26 11.52 -12.19
C LEU A 536 34.52 12.45 -10.99
N PRO A 537 33.48 13.14 -10.49
CA PRO A 537 33.64 14.06 -9.38
C PRO A 537 34.01 13.34 -8.08
N THR A 538 34.82 14.01 -7.27
CA THR A 538 35.18 13.61 -5.92
C THR A 538 34.81 14.70 -4.92
N ILE A 539 34.37 14.31 -3.73
CA ILE A 539 34.16 15.22 -2.58
C ILE A 539 34.90 14.62 -1.40
N ASP A 540 35.71 15.41 -0.69
CA ASP A 540 36.54 14.97 0.43
C ASP A 540 37.39 13.73 0.10
N ASN A 541 37.97 13.71 -1.12
CA ASN A 541 38.72 12.58 -1.68
C ASN A 541 37.94 11.27 -1.82
N LYS A 542 36.61 11.31 -1.79
CA LYS A 542 35.73 10.16 -2.05
C LYS A 542 35.03 10.34 -3.39
N LEU A 543 35.03 9.27 -4.16
CA LEU A 543 34.36 9.20 -5.45
C LEU A 543 32.84 9.23 -5.26
N ILE A 544 32.15 10.04 -6.07
CA ILE A 544 30.68 10.09 -6.07
C ILE A 544 30.15 9.41 -7.32
N VAL A 545 29.67 8.19 -7.14
CA VAL A 545 29.24 7.30 -8.21
C VAL A 545 27.96 6.56 -7.83
N GLY A 546 27.18 6.25 -8.86
CA GLY A 546 25.89 5.57 -8.72
C GLY A 546 25.15 5.56 -10.06
N ALA A 547 24.32 4.55 -10.28
CA ALA A 547 23.57 4.37 -11.52
C ALA A 547 22.59 5.52 -11.76
N GLN A 548 22.12 6.14 -10.67
CA GLN A 548 21.21 7.27 -10.72
C GLN A 548 21.83 8.55 -11.29
N PHE A 549 23.17 8.68 -11.38
CA PHE A 549 23.82 9.93 -11.83
C PHE A 549 24.01 9.98 -13.35
N ALA A 550 23.53 11.04 -13.98
CA ALA A 550 23.62 11.26 -15.43
C ALA A 550 25.08 11.29 -15.94
N TYR A 551 26.01 11.80 -15.14
CA TYR A 551 27.44 11.80 -15.49
C TYR A 551 28.08 10.40 -15.40
N CYS A 552 27.49 9.47 -14.66
CA CYS A 552 27.92 8.06 -14.59
C CYS A 552 27.42 7.22 -15.78
N LYS A 553 26.63 7.78 -16.70
CA LYS A 553 26.04 7.03 -17.84
C LYS A 553 27.06 6.21 -18.63
N LYS A 554 28.23 6.78 -18.95
CA LYS A 554 29.27 6.05 -19.70
C LYS A 554 29.85 4.89 -18.91
N LEU A 555 30.02 5.07 -17.60
CA LEU A 555 30.50 4.03 -16.69
C LEU A 555 29.50 2.87 -16.62
N VAL A 556 28.21 3.18 -16.47
CA VAL A 556 27.12 2.18 -16.49
C VAL A 556 27.12 1.42 -17.83
N GLN A 557 27.23 2.12 -18.96
CA GLN A 557 27.25 1.48 -20.28
C GLN A 557 28.44 0.54 -20.47
N LYS A 558 29.63 0.93 -20.00
CA LYS A 558 30.81 0.05 -20.03
C LYS A 558 30.60 -1.20 -19.17
N LEU A 559 30.06 -1.02 -17.97
CA LEU A 559 29.74 -2.14 -17.08
C LEU A 559 28.74 -3.09 -17.72
N GLN A 560 27.63 -2.57 -18.25
CA GLN A 560 26.58 -3.35 -18.92
C GLN A 560 27.14 -4.13 -20.11
N ASN A 561 27.90 -3.48 -20.99
CA ASN A 561 28.50 -4.13 -22.16
C ASN A 561 29.52 -5.21 -21.74
N GLY A 562 30.39 -4.90 -20.77
CA GLY A 562 31.41 -5.82 -20.29
C GLY A 562 30.83 -7.04 -19.58
N LEU A 563 29.74 -6.85 -18.83
CA LEU A 563 28.98 -7.93 -18.19
C LEU A 563 27.94 -8.56 -19.11
N GLY A 564 27.81 -8.13 -20.38
CA GLY A 564 26.84 -8.64 -21.36
C GLY A 564 25.37 -8.49 -20.94
N LEU A 565 25.06 -7.44 -20.17
CA LEU A 565 23.71 -7.06 -19.72
C LEU A 565 23.01 -6.10 -20.69
N ASP A 566 23.72 -5.60 -21.70
CA ASP A 566 23.28 -4.56 -22.62
C ASP A 566 22.01 -4.90 -23.42
N SER A 567 21.84 -6.16 -23.84
CA SER A 567 20.60 -6.63 -24.48
C SER A 567 19.54 -7.20 -23.52
N MET A 568 19.76 -7.13 -22.20
CA MET A 568 18.78 -7.59 -21.21
C MET A 568 17.47 -6.79 -21.29
N ASN A 569 17.52 -5.51 -21.67
CA ASN A 569 16.33 -4.68 -21.88
C ASN A 569 15.36 -5.25 -22.92
N ILE A 570 15.87 -5.91 -23.98
CA ILE A 570 15.04 -6.54 -25.01
C ILE A 570 14.34 -7.77 -24.41
N LEU A 571 15.08 -8.60 -23.66
CA LEU A 571 14.54 -9.77 -22.97
C LEU A 571 13.51 -9.38 -21.92
N LEU A 572 13.80 -8.37 -21.10
CA LEU A 572 12.87 -7.81 -20.13
C LEU A 572 11.60 -7.29 -20.82
N CYS A 573 11.69 -6.52 -21.90
CA CYS A 573 10.51 -6.11 -22.65
C CYS A 573 9.69 -7.30 -23.19
N LYS A 574 10.31 -8.43 -23.54
CA LYS A 574 9.58 -9.65 -23.96
C LYS A 574 8.90 -10.34 -22.77
N LEU A 575 9.59 -10.44 -21.63
CA LEU A 575 9.08 -11.08 -20.41
C LEU A 575 8.00 -10.23 -19.71
N SER A 576 8.12 -8.90 -19.75
CA SER A 576 7.14 -7.95 -19.22
C SER A 576 5.88 -7.86 -20.09
N LYS A 577 5.80 -8.60 -21.21
CA LYS A 577 4.59 -8.65 -22.03
C LYS A 577 3.46 -9.27 -21.21
N PRO A 578 2.35 -8.55 -21.07
CA PRO A 578 1.30 -9.00 -20.17
C PRO A 578 0.55 -10.20 -20.73
N GLY A 579 0.22 -11.15 -19.85
CA GLY A 579 -0.53 -12.34 -20.22
C GLY A 579 0.28 -13.46 -20.85
N LEU A 580 1.60 -13.33 -20.90
CA LEU A 580 2.46 -14.41 -21.36
C LEU A 580 2.88 -15.29 -20.19
N SER A 581 2.83 -16.61 -20.41
CA SER A 581 3.47 -17.55 -19.51
C SER A 581 4.99 -17.50 -19.71
N THR A 582 5.73 -17.87 -18.67
CA THR A 582 7.20 -17.97 -18.75
C THR A 582 7.60 -18.96 -19.84
N GLN A 583 6.94 -20.12 -19.91
CA GLN A 583 7.21 -21.13 -20.93
C GLN A 583 7.00 -20.59 -22.34
N GLU A 584 5.89 -19.87 -22.59
CA GLU A 584 5.60 -19.28 -23.91
C GLU A 584 6.70 -18.29 -24.33
N VAL A 585 7.23 -17.48 -23.40
CA VAL A 585 8.31 -16.56 -23.74
C VAL A 585 9.59 -17.34 -24.06
N LEU A 586 9.97 -18.31 -23.21
CA LEU A 586 11.20 -19.08 -23.36
C LEU A 586 11.23 -19.88 -24.67
N GLU A 587 10.12 -20.49 -25.07
CA GLU A 587 10.02 -21.24 -26.34
C GLU A 587 10.16 -20.36 -27.59
N ASN A 588 9.86 -19.06 -27.47
CA ASN A 588 9.95 -18.09 -28.55
C ASN A 588 11.28 -17.32 -28.59
N LEU A 589 12.20 -17.59 -27.65
CA LEU A 589 13.55 -17.03 -27.69
C LEU A 589 14.41 -17.84 -28.67
N ASP A 590 15.22 -17.14 -29.46
CA ASP A 590 16.23 -17.82 -30.28
C ASP A 590 17.37 -18.39 -29.40
N SER A 591 18.22 -19.25 -29.98
CA SER A 591 19.31 -19.89 -29.21
C SER A 591 20.28 -18.88 -28.60
N ARG A 592 20.51 -17.73 -29.25
CA ARG A 592 21.42 -16.69 -28.76
C ARG A 592 20.80 -15.94 -27.58
N GLU A 593 19.51 -15.65 -27.65
CA GLU A 593 18.74 -15.01 -26.57
C GLU A 593 18.65 -15.91 -25.33
N LEU A 594 18.47 -17.22 -25.53
CA LEU A 594 18.43 -18.21 -24.45
C LEU A 594 19.80 -18.39 -23.76
N GLU A 595 20.87 -18.44 -24.56
CA GLU A 595 22.25 -18.46 -24.06
C GLU A 595 22.56 -17.17 -23.30
N GLN A 596 22.10 -16.03 -23.80
CA GLN A 596 22.27 -14.76 -23.12
C GLN A 596 21.54 -14.74 -21.78
N LEU A 597 20.25 -15.13 -21.73
CA LEU A 597 19.50 -15.19 -20.47
C LEU A 597 20.24 -16.08 -19.44
N THR A 598 20.74 -17.23 -19.88
CA THR A 598 21.52 -18.14 -19.04
C THR A 598 22.78 -17.48 -18.49
N LYS A 599 23.54 -16.80 -19.36
CA LYS A 599 24.75 -16.07 -18.94
C LYS A 599 24.40 -14.95 -17.96
N VAL A 600 23.38 -14.15 -18.23
CA VAL A 600 22.95 -13.05 -17.35
C VAL A 600 22.59 -13.58 -15.96
N LEU A 601 21.79 -14.64 -15.89
CA LEU A 601 21.40 -15.27 -14.62
C LEU A 601 22.62 -15.80 -13.85
N GLU A 602 23.55 -16.46 -14.54
CA GLU A 602 24.80 -16.95 -13.93
C GLU A 602 25.63 -15.80 -13.35
N ARG A 603 25.81 -14.73 -14.13
CA ARG A 603 26.61 -13.57 -13.74
C ARG A 603 25.97 -12.84 -12.55
N LEU A 604 24.67 -12.55 -12.62
CA LEU A 604 23.96 -11.88 -11.53
C LEU A 604 23.98 -12.71 -10.24
N PHE A 605 23.87 -14.04 -10.33
CA PHE A 605 23.97 -14.91 -9.17
C PHE A 605 25.34 -14.83 -8.50
N LYS A 606 26.42 -14.91 -9.29
CA LYS A 606 27.80 -14.75 -8.79
C LYS A 606 28.06 -13.37 -8.19
N ILE A 607 27.51 -12.30 -8.80
CA ILE A 607 27.54 -10.96 -8.21
C ILE A 607 26.86 -10.97 -6.84
N GLY A 608 25.70 -11.61 -6.72
CA GLY A 608 25.00 -11.77 -5.46
C GLY A 608 25.84 -12.44 -4.38
N ASP A 609 26.55 -13.52 -4.71
CA ASP A 609 27.42 -14.25 -3.76
C ASP A 609 28.54 -13.35 -3.23
N ILE A 610 29.28 -12.68 -4.13
CA ILE A 610 30.35 -11.77 -3.73
C ILE A 610 29.83 -10.60 -2.90
N LEU A 611 28.71 -9.98 -3.29
CA LEU A 611 28.11 -8.88 -2.51
C LEU A 611 27.69 -9.33 -1.11
N GLN A 612 27.33 -10.61 -0.94
CA GLN A 612 26.93 -11.18 0.34
C GLN A 612 28.13 -11.47 1.26
N GLU A 613 29.32 -11.70 0.70
CA GLU A 613 30.57 -11.92 1.45
C GLU A 613 31.22 -10.61 1.94
N LEU A 614 30.96 -9.50 1.24
CA LEU A 614 31.62 -8.24 1.51
C LEU A 614 30.99 -7.46 2.67
N PRO A 615 31.76 -7.00 3.69
CA PRO A 615 31.22 -6.35 4.88
C PRO A 615 30.39 -5.08 4.65
N LEU A 616 30.63 -4.36 3.55
CA LEU A 616 29.96 -3.09 3.27
C LEU A 616 28.64 -3.25 2.51
N THR A 617 28.43 -4.41 1.87
CA THR A 617 27.27 -4.71 1.02
C THR A 617 26.43 -5.85 1.58
N THR A 618 26.98 -6.70 2.45
CA THR A 618 26.31 -7.91 2.94
C THR A 618 24.98 -7.61 3.63
N ALA A 619 23.94 -8.33 3.21
CA ALA A 619 22.62 -8.28 3.84
C ALA A 619 22.46 -9.34 4.95
N ALA A 620 23.50 -10.13 5.24
CA ALA A 620 23.46 -11.21 6.23
C ALA A 620 23.05 -10.76 7.65
N PRO A 621 23.47 -9.57 8.16
CA PRO A 621 23.03 -9.10 9.48
C PRO A 621 21.51 -8.87 9.60
N GLU A 622 20.84 -8.66 8.46
CA GLU A 622 19.39 -8.52 8.38
C GLU A 622 18.70 -9.88 8.14
N TYR A 623 19.43 -11.00 8.19
CA TYR A 623 18.96 -12.34 7.85
C TYR A 623 18.45 -12.46 6.41
N SER A 624 18.98 -11.65 5.49
CA SER A 624 18.66 -11.69 4.06
C SER A 624 19.77 -12.41 3.27
N ARG A 625 19.36 -13.20 2.28
CA ARG A 625 20.22 -13.84 1.27
C ARG A 625 20.60 -12.90 0.12
N GLY A 626 20.19 -11.63 0.18
CA GLY A 626 20.52 -10.63 -0.81
C GLY A 626 19.87 -10.91 -2.17
N ILE A 627 20.55 -10.53 -3.26
CA ILE A 627 20.05 -10.75 -4.64
C ILE A 627 19.67 -12.22 -4.87
N ASN A 628 20.44 -13.15 -4.29
CA ASN A 628 20.28 -14.59 -4.52
C ASN A 628 19.02 -15.17 -3.86
N ALA A 629 18.36 -14.43 -2.97
CA ALA A 629 17.02 -14.76 -2.48
C ALA A 629 16.03 -14.99 -3.63
N GLY A 630 16.05 -14.10 -4.63
CA GLY A 630 15.19 -14.18 -5.81
C GLY A 630 15.77 -15.01 -6.95
N LEU A 631 17.07 -14.88 -7.22
CA LEU A 631 17.70 -15.56 -8.36
C LEU A 631 17.78 -17.07 -8.18
N ALA A 632 18.10 -17.58 -6.99
CA ALA A 632 18.23 -19.02 -6.77
C ALA A 632 16.95 -19.79 -7.16
N PRO A 633 15.76 -19.44 -6.64
CA PRO A 633 14.53 -20.12 -7.04
C PRO A 633 14.11 -19.85 -8.48
N LEU A 634 14.39 -18.65 -9.01
CA LEU A 634 14.13 -18.34 -10.41
C LEU A 634 14.94 -19.25 -11.34
N ILE A 635 16.26 -19.34 -11.13
CA ILE A 635 17.17 -20.18 -11.92
C ILE A 635 16.73 -21.64 -11.83
N ALA A 636 16.37 -22.13 -10.64
CA ALA A 636 15.82 -23.46 -10.46
C ALA A 636 14.50 -23.71 -11.21
N HIS A 637 13.78 -22.67 -11.63
CA HIS A 637 12.60 -22.76 -12.48
C HIS A 637 12.96 -22.65 -13.98
N VAL A 638 13.64 -21.57 -14.39
CA VAL A 638 13.85 -21.26 -15.82
C VAL A 638 15.02 -22.02 -16.45
N ASN A 639 16.03 -22.41 -15.66
CA ASN A 639 17.18 -23.16 -16.14
C ASN A 639 17.73 -24.12 -15.07
N PRO A 640 17.10 -25.30 -14.89
CA PRO A 640 17.53 -26.28 -13.89
C PRO A 640 18.97 -26.78 -14.07
N HIS A 641 19.48 -26.82 -15.30
CA HIS A 641 20.87 -27.20 -15.55
C HIS A 641 21.85 -26.17 -15.01
N LEU A 642 21.56 -24.88 -15.18
CA LEU A 642 22.34 -23.82 -14.54
C LEU A 642 22.23 -23.91 -13.01
N ALA A 643 21.06 -24.26 -12.47
CA ALA A 643 20.89 -24.44 -11.03
C ALA A 643 21.84 -25.50 -10.45
N VAL A 644 21.99 -26.64 -11.15
CA VAL A 644 22.96 -27.68 -10.77
C VAL A 644 24.39 -27.16 -10.86
N LYS A 645 24.75 -26.45 -11.95
CA LYS A 645 26.09 -25.85 -12.12
C LYS A 645 26.46 -24.89 -11.00
N LEU A 646 25.48 -24.12 -10.51
CA LEU A 646 25.63 -23.14 -9.43
C LEU A 646 25.46 -23.75 -8.02
N ASN A 647 25.31 -25.07 -7.90
CA ASN A 647 25.06 -25.76 -6.62
C ASN A 647 23.83 -25.23 -5.85
N ILE A 648 22.81 -24.75 -6.57
CA ILE A 648 21.55 -24.32 -5.95
C ILE A 648 20.82 -25.56 -5.42
N GLN A 649 20.49 -25.56 -4.13
CA GLN A 649 19.78 -26.67 -3.46
C GLN A 649 18.31 -26.73 -3.88
N THR A 650 18.03 -27.23 -5.08
CA THR A 650 16.65 -27.26 -5.64
C THR A 650 15.67 -28.08 -4.80
N GLN A 651 16.15 -29.07 -4.05
CA GLN A 651 15.34 -29.95 -3.19
C GLN A 651 14.74 -29.24 -1.98
N SER A 652 15.34 -28.14 -1.51
CA SER A 652 14.82 -27.34 -0.40
C SER A 652 13.86 -26.24 -0.85
N ILE A 653 13.72 -26.03 -2.17
CA ILE A 653 12.86 -25.00 -2.76
C ILE A 653 11.45 -25.57 -2.94
N ILE A 654 10.59 -25.31 -1.97
CA ILE A 654 9.16 -25.61 -2.06
C ILE A 654 8.48 -24.48 -2.85
N LYS A 655 7.89 -24.80 -4.01
CA LYS A 655 7.19 -23.85 -4.89
C LYS A 655 5.68 -23.91 -4.67
N ALA A 656 5.00 -22.78 -4.82
CA ALA A 656 3.54 -22.73 -4.93
C ALA A 656 3.08 -23.33 -6.27
N ASP A 657 1.96 -24.06 -6.24
CA ASP A 657 1.29 -24.50 -7.47
C ASP A 657 0.32 -23.43 -7.97
N ILE A 658 0.81 -22.54 -8.82
CA ILE A 658 0.05 -21.41 -9.38
C ILE A 658 0.12 -21.46 -10.91
N PRO A 659 -1.01 -21.53 -11.64
CA PRO A 659 -0.98 -21.51 -13.10
C PRO A 659 -0.55 -20.13 -13.62
N ALA A 660 -0.02 -20.10 -14.84
CA ALA A 660 0.17 -18.85 -15.56
C ALA A 660 -1.17 -18.10 -15.69
N ILE A 661 -1.09 -16.78 -15.74
CA ILE A 661 -2.26 -15.95 -15.90
C ILE A 661 -3.02 -16.24 -17.22
N ASP A 662 -4.35 -16.23 -17.14
CA ASP A 662 -5.23 -16.29 -18.30
C ASP A 662 -5.17 -15.00 -19.14
N LYS A 663 -4.90 -15.14 -20.44
CA LYS A 663 -4.84 -14.04 -21.43
C LYS A 663 -6.12 -13.22 -21.51
N GLU A 664 -7.28 -13.81 -21.23
CA GLU A 664 -8.55 -13.08 -21.23
C GLU A 664 -8.67 -12.18 -20.00
N LYS A 665 -8.26 -12.70 -18.84
CA LYS A 665 -8.22 -11.95 -17.58
C LYS A 665 -7.18 -10.84 -17.62
N VAL A 666 -6.14 -10.95 -18.46
CA VAL A 666 -5.15 -9.89 -18.70
C VAL A 666 -5.75 -8.62 -19.28
N ARG A 667 -6.90 -8.71 -19.98
CA ARG A 667 -7.62 -7.52 -20.50
C ARG A 667 -8.39 -6.80 -19.41
N ASP A 668 -8.96 -7.54 -18.47
CA ASP A 668 -9.44 -6.99 -17.21
C ASP A 668 -8.26 -6.52 -16.36
N ARG A 669 -7.06 -7.07 -16.65
CA ARG A 669 -5.83 -6.67 -16.02
C ARG A 669 -5.25 -5.35 -16.45
N MET A 670 -5.42 -5.01 -17.70
CA MET A 670 -4.75 -3.88 -18.26
C MET A 670 -5.67 -3.13 -19.18
N SER A 671 -5.65 -1.80 -19.07
CA SER A 671 -5.97 -1.00 -20.24
C SER A 671 -4.89 -1.23 -21.31
N THR A 672 -5.08 -2.30 -22.08
CA THR A 672 -4.29 -2.70 -23.26
C THR A 672 -4.25 -1.60 -24.33
N ARG A 673 -5.07 -0.55 -24.20
CA ARG A 673 -5.04 0.62 -25.07
C ARG A 673 -3.72 1.40 -25.03
N VAL A 674 -2.92 1.28 -23.96
CA VAL A 674 -1.63 2.01 -23.84
C VAL A 674 -0.40 1.12 -24.11
N TYR A 675 -0.50 -0.21 -23.95
CA TYR A 675 0.67 -1.11 -23.84
C TYR A 675 0.72 -2.28 -24.85
N ASN A 676 0.14 -2.13 -26.04
CA ASN A 676 0.33 -3.13 -27.12
C ASN A 676 1.80 -3.24 -27.60
N ARG A 677 2.71 -2.39 -27.09
CA ARG A 677 4.17 -2.41 -27.31
C ARG A 677 4.87 -1.96 -26.02
N CYS A 678 6.08 -2.46 -25.75
CA CYS A 678 6.96 -1.88 -24.73
C CYS A 678 7.10 -0.37 -25.04
N PRO A 679 6.67 0.55 -24.16
CA PRO A 679 6.60 1.99 -24.48
C PRO A 679 7.98 2.56 -24.86
N PHE A 680 9.03 1.88 -24.38
CA PHE A 680 10.43 2.17 -24.59
C PHE A 680 10.94 1.81 -26.00
N LEU A 681 10.43 0.73 -26.61
CA LEU A 681 10.78 0.29 -27.98
C LEU A 681 9.85 0.86 -29.07
N ALA A 682 8.66 1.32 -28.68
CA ALA A 682 7.71 1.96 -29.59
C ALA A 682 8.21 3.32 -30.12
N LYS A 683 9.13 3.99 -29.41
CA LYS A 683 9.77 5.23 -29.85
C LYS A 683 10.90 4.99 -30.86
N GLN A 684 11.75 3.97 -30.65
CA GLN A 684 12.85 3.63 -31.58
C GLN A 684 12.35 3.20 -32.97
N SER A 685 11.19 2.54 -33.04
CA SER A 685 10.59 2.10 -34.32
C SER A 685 10.02 3.25 -35.17
N LYS A 686 9.89 4.48 -34.64
CA LYS A 686 9.57 5.67 -35.44
C LYS A 686 10.80 6.30 -36.11
N GLU A 687 12.00 6.05 -35.59
CA GLU A 687 13.26 6.60 -36.12
C GLU A 687 13.89 5.73 -37.22
N GLN A 688 13.42 4.49 -37.40
CA GLN A 688 13.90 3.55 -38.43
C GLN A 688 12.96 3.44 -39.66
N LYS A 689 12.34 4.55 -40.10
CA LYS A 689 11.84 4.60 -41.48
C LYS A 689 12.97 5.10 -42.39
N PRO A 690 13.38 4.34 -43.42
CA PRO A 690 14.37 4.83 -44.36
C PRO A 690 13.81 6.06 -45.07
N GLN A 691 14.65 7.08 -45.24
CA GLN A 691 14.42 8.18 -46.18
C GLN A 691 14.16 7.58 -47.56
N GLN A 692 12.88 7.44 -47.92
CA GLN A 692 12.48 7.31 -49.31
C GLN A 692 12.11 8.70 -49.82
N VAL A 693 12.74 8.97 -50.96
CA VAL A 693 12.72 10.19 -51.76
C VAL A 693 11.31 10.73 -51.94
N SER A 694 11.23 12.04 -51.77
CA SER A 694 10.13 12.91 -52.15
C SER A 694 9.60 12.62 -53.55
N GLU A 695 8.34 12.20 -53.65
CA GLU A 695 7.45 12.66 -54.72
C GLU A 695 6.14 13.14 -54.09
N THR A 696 5.89 14.41 -54.31
CA THR A 696 4.67 15.16 -54.03
C THR A 696 3.43 14.44 -54.56
N ASN A 697 2.44 14.27 -53.68
CA ASN A 697 1.04 14.45 -54.04
C ASN A 697 0.27 14.92 -52.80
N ASP A 698 0.00 16.23 -52.78
CA ASP A 698 -0.98 16.85 -51.90
C ASP A 698 -2.35 16.20 -52.15
N VAL A 699 -2.79 15.37 -51.20
CA VAL A 699 -4.21 15.11 -50.97
C VAL A 699 -4.48 15.42 -49.52
N LEU A 700 -5.08 16.60 -49.31
CA LEU A 700 -5.75 17.00 -48.08
C LEU A 700 -6.72 15.90 -47.63
N VAL A 701 -6.31 15.10 -46.64
CA VAL A 701 -7.24 14.27 -45.88
C VAL A 701 -7.65 15.05 -44.64
N SER A 702 -8.92 15.46 -44.66
CA SER A 702 -9.66 16.18 -43.64
C SER A 702 -9.39 15.69 -42.22
N LYS A 703 -9.17 16.63 -41.30
CA LYS A 703 -9.37 16.41 -39.86
C LYS A 703 -10.80 15.90 -39.64
N ASN A 704 -10.95 14.62 -39.30
CA ASN A 704 -12.19 14.08 -38.75
C ASN A 704 -12.36 14.62 -37.32
N THR A 705 -12.93 15.81 -37.19
CA THR A 705 -13.57 16.28 -35.96
C THR A 705 -14.94 15.64 -35.86
N GLY A 706 -14.99 14.39 -35.38
CA GLY A 706 -16.24 13.80 -34.94
C GLY A 706 -16.75 14.50 -33.67
N PRO A 707 -18.06 14.74 -33.52
CA PRO A 707 -18.61 15.35 -32.32
C PRO A 707 -18.37 14.47 -31.09
N SER A 708 -18.13 15.10 -29.94
CA SER A 708 -17.94 14.38 -28.68
C SER A 708 -19.21 13.61 -28.30
N PHE A 709 -19.05 12.53 -27.54
CA PHE A 709 -20.13 11.67 -27.05
C PHE A 709 -21.33 12.44 -26.45
N PHE A 710 -21.08 13.58 -25.81
CA PHE A 710 -22.13 14.43 -25.22
C PHE A 710 -22.89 15.27 -26.25
N GLN A 711 -22.28 15.57 -27.39
CA GLN A 711 -22.89 16.32 -28.48
C GLN A 711 -23.82 15.42 -29.32
N THR A 712 -23.45 14.15 -29.50
CA THR A 712 -24.31 13.10 -30.09
C THR A 712 -25.54 12.79 -29.23
N ILE A 713 -25.45 12.91 -27.90
CA ILE A 713 -26.59 12.75 -26.98
C ILE A 713 -27.53 13.96 -27.06
N ARG A 714 -26.99 15.18 -27.19
CA ARG A 714 -27.78 16.41 -27.31
C ARG A 714 -28.53 16.51 -28.63
N GLU A 715 -27.91 16.09 -29.73
CA GLU A 715 -28.53 16.07 -31.07
C GLU A 715 -29.60 14.97 -31.24
N ASN A 716 -29.60 13.94 -30.38
CA ASN A 716 -30.59 12.86 -30.41
C ASN A 716 -31.72 12.99 -29.37
N GLN A 717 -31.78 14.10 -28.60
CA GLN A 717 -32.90 14.36 -27.69
C GLN A 717 -34.26 14.48 -28.41
N GLY A 718 -34.29 14.75 -29.71
CA GLY A 718 -35.51 14.76 -30.53
C GLY A 718 -35.96 13.39 -31.08
N LYS A 719 -35.10 12.36 -31.04
CA LYS A 719 -35.42 11.01 -31.58
C LYS A 719 -35.78 9.98 -30.50
N ILE A 720 -35.45 10.24 -29.24
CA ILE A 720 -35.79 9.35 -28.12
C ILE A 720 -37.28 9.50 -27.71
N THR A 721 -37.91 10.63 -28.01
CA THR A 721 -39.36 10.83 -27.78
C THR A 721 -40.25 10.08 -28.78
N ALA A 722 -39.74 9.72 -29.96
CA ALA A 722 -40.50 8.97 -30.97
C ALA A 722 -40.51 7.44 -30.73
N VAL A 723 -39.50 6.91 -30.00
CA VAL A 723 -39.41 5.47 -29.69
C VAL A 723 -40.27 5.11 -28.46
N LEU A 724 -40.50 6.07 -27.55
CA LEU A 724 -41.38 5.85 -26.38
C LEU A 724 -42.88 5.91 -26.69
N LEU A 725 -43.29 6.50 -27.82
CA LEU A 725 -44.70 6.46 -28.29
C LEU A 725 -45.03 5.22 -29.14
N GLY A 726 -44.03 4.53 -29.71
CA GLY A 726 -44.23 3.27 -30.44
C GLY A 726 -44.36 2.02 -29.56
N ALA A 727 -43.80 2.06 -28.35
CA ALA A 727 -43.85 0.93 -27.40
C ALA A 727 -45.15 0.87 -26.57
N ALA A 728 -45.98 1.92 -26.58
CA ALA A 728 -47.26 1.96 -25.88
C ALA A 728 -48.46 1.44 -26.70
N TYR A 729 -48.29 1.12 -28.00
CA TYR A 729 -49.40 0.66 -28.86
C TYR A 729 -49.37 -0.85 -29.17
N ILE A 730 -48.38 -1.61 -28.70
CA ILE A 730 -48.26 -3.07 -28.93
C ILE A 730 -48.69 -3.90 -27.69
N GLY A 731 -49.05 -3.25 -26.59
CA GLY A 731 -49.44 -3.91 -25.33
C GLY A 731 -50.95 -4.02 -25.04
N LEU A 732 -51.84 -3.81 -26.01
CA LEU A 732 -53.29 -3.74 -25.77
C LEU A 732 -54.16 -4.62 -26.69
N SER A 733 -53.58 -5.65 -27.33
CA SER A 733 -54.32 -6.59 -28.19
C SER A 733 -54.07 -8.08 -27.89
N SER A 734 -53.75 -8.45 -26.65
CA SER A 734 -53.63 -9.87 -26.23
C SER A 734 -54.39 -10.25 -24.95
N LEU A 735 -55.39 -9.45 -24.55
CA LEU A 735 -56.35 -9.79 -23.49
C LEU A 735 -57.76 -9.34 -23.92
N LEU A 736 -58.36 -10.09 -24.85
CA LEU A 736 -59.80 -10.28 -25.05
C LEU A 736 -59.97 -11.28 -26.22
N GLY A 737 -60.25 -12.53 -25.88
CA GLY A 737 -60.39 -13.68 -26.77
C GLY A 737 -60.31 -14.96 -25.95
#